data_AF-A0A5C9DI87-F1
#
_entry.id   AF-A0A5C9DI87-F1
#
_cell.length_a   1.000
_cell.length_b   1.000
_cell.length_c   1.000
_cell.angle_alpha   90.00
_cell.angle_beta   90.00
_cell.angle_gamma   90.00
#
_symmetry.space_group_name_H-M   'P 1'
#
loop_
_entity.id
_entity.type
_entity.pdbx_description
1 polymer ?
#
loop_
_entity_poly.entity_id
_entity_poly.type
_entity_poly.pdbx_seq_one_letter_code
_entity_poly.pdbx_strand_id
1 'polypeptide(L)'
;MILDASSLVPALSFVIYIPFTIFGLSSRKGKVNFSFLIYMGFMALWSFGSFMMHANVAFFTPLFWNRFMLVGLLGGPISILGTLIYLTGTEKRRYRYFLYVGYLIYIIVLYLNFAGSIVVDAGFVGTDFYYTLGEGAFVAYSLSYFYLILALLLMGKELSISNNRFKKRTLRLVSYGVVIMLAGIALNLYAPLGKYPFDLFTATVNAAIIFFAVYKYRLVSYSSIVLKIILTIFVTVISGLIFLFLFIPIFKLDRQVPFQDIVGISVVLGFISSIILSPLRSTILGFLERVYGGKTFTYYQSLRNFSASLTSIVDLKMLGNLTIDKITSTFSLEWALMLVNDYGSRNFRLVAAHNVPFKGEILSGYNESVVLQKGDELIKSHVLHHQGSNKSQDLITTFQGTLKVNLEKEGFKETLGASLILPLRFKERLNGFIILGPRSDKDYYNQYDTEIIQLLGDQCSVALENAITFERLKFQQKRLQHINSELAISRNKLDAFFNGITTPISIQDINYNIITANYAASRYFEKPIDELVGSKCYKVFFDRDRPCIECMAQDCLYTRLPFSAERQDAKGIINFSLNFYPIPVPKDSPLIFLEFFQDITKQKTLQEELIQSEKLAGIGTLVSGIAHEINNPLGAILGTADLMIPETQEGTRLHEYTQDIVRYAQDAAEVIRDLMVYSRKNRSTPEMANVVQIVENSLKLAMRGIDFGNITIRKDYNQTNEVQVNITELQQVFLNLIVNAVQAMNGDGILTLSVSQEDFDIIVNVKDTGKGIEKEYMDKVFNPFFTTKEPRAGTGLGLSIAHHIVSKIGGRIVLDSKEGMGTTFTIILPAANQERNRVRFIHAKDTREIEDSFFIQRKVLVGEKGYQEETIRRRQDELAFHVVAYKGLQPVGTTTLHLSTDGGPIPIQANFDVSKFLDGETFAEIDRLAVVKEERGSIIPFSIMTIAYLYARAKGARKIFLDVFTDEGRLIKMYEKLGFSIIGYYNRPLSCTVMMMDHPSGYETQASRMEHFVKPFFSRLIPKIDLKGEEREALMSVVDAIRAKFPKEKESEDH
;
A
#
# COMPACT_ATOMS: atom_id res chain seq x y z
N MET A 1 48.68 -85.74 16.73
CA MET A 1 47.97 -84.59 16.13
C MET A 1 48.53 -84.37 14.73
N ILE A 2 47.69 -84.43 13.71
CA ILE A 2 48.10 -84.20 12.31
C ILE A 2 47.95 -82.69 12.06
N LEU A 3 49.04 -82.04 11.63
CA LEU A 3 49.09 -80.61 11.33
C LEU A 3 49.52 -80.42 9.88
N ASP A 4 48.54 -80.21 9.03
CA ASP A 4 48.63 -80.12 7.57
C ASP A 4 47.61 -79.09 7.06
N ALA A 5 47.49 -78.91 5.74
CA ALA A 5 46.53 -77.97 5.18
C ALA A 5 45.09 -78.28 5.65
N SER A 6 44.73 -79.57 5.73
CA SER A 6 43.41 -80.05 6.09
C SER A 6 43.00 -79.63 7.52
N SER A 7 43.93 -79.58 8.47
CA SER A 7 43.68 -79.10 9.84
C SER A 7 43.90 -77.60 10.01
N LEU A 8 44.86 -76.98 9.30
CA LEU A 8 45.23 -75.58 9.51
C LEU A 8 44.21 -74.57 8.95
N VAL A 9 43.62 -74.84 7.78
CA VAL A 9 42.61 -73.96 7.18
C VAL A 9 41.35 -73.86 8.06
N PRO A 10 40.80 -74.96 8.61
CA PRO A 10 39.69 -74.88 9.57
C PRO A 10 40.02 -74.14 10.86
N ALA A 11 41.23 -74.32 11.41
CA ALA A 11 41.66 -73.58 12.59
C ALA A 11 41.67 -72.06 12.33
N LEU A 12 42.21 -71.63 11.19
CA LEU A 12 42.20 -70.22 10.79
C LEU A 12 40.80 -69.69 10.56
N SER A 13 39.95 -70.49 9.92
CA SER A 13 38.54 -70.17 9.68
C SER A 13 37.79 -69.95 11.00
N PHE A 14 38.00 -70.81 11.99
CA PHE A 14 37.44 -70.67 13.32
C PHE A 14 37.89 -69.40 14.04
N VAL A 15 39.18 -69.08 13.98
CA VAL A 15 39.76 -67.85 14.57
C VAL A 15 39.21 -66.59 13.91
N ILE A 16 38.78 -66.65 12.65
CA ILE A 16 38.09 -65.56 11.97
C ILE A 16 36.63 -65.46 12.43
N TYR A 17 35.92 -66.58 12.59
CA TYR A 17 34.49 -66.58 12.94
C TYR A 17 34.19 -66.24 14.40
N ILE A 18 34.99 -66.74 15.35
CA ILE A 18 34.66 -66.61 16.76
C ILE A 18 34.69 -65.17 17.29
N PRO A 19 35.61 -64.27 16.88
CA PRO A 19 35.57 -62.87 17.28
C PRO A 19 34.31 -62.16 16.78
N PHE A 20 33.85 -62.48 15.56
CA PHE A 20 32.61 -61.90 15.02
C PHE A 20 31.39 -62.30 15.86
N THR A 21 31.32 -63.56 16.31
CA THR A 21 30.20 -64.07 17.13
C THR A 21 30.23 -63.51 18.55
N ILE A 22 31.39 -63.53 19.24
CA ILE A 22 31.55 -63.01 20.61
C ILE A 22 31.23 -61.52 20.65
N PHE A 23 31.77 -60.78 19.69
CA PHE A 23 31.58 -59.35 19.63
C PHE A 23 30.11 -58.96 19.38
N GLY A 24 29.45 -59.68 18.48
CA GLY A 24 28.04 -59.50 18.20
C GLY A 24 27.13 -59.73 19.42
N LEU A 25 27.50 -60.65 20.32
CA LEU A 25 26.80 -60.89 21.59
C LEU A 25 27.10 -59.83 22.67
N SER A 26 28.31 -59.26 22.68
CA SER A 26 28.74 -58.25 23.66
C SER A 26 28.09 -56.86 23.43
N SER A 27 27.74 -56.53 22.18
CA SER A 27 27.12 -55.25 21.81
C SER A 27 25.64 -55.18 22.22
N ARG A 28 25.34 -54.85 23.48
CA ARG A 28 23.95 -54.62 23.96
C ARG A 28 23.24 -53.39 23.37
N LYS A 29 23.99 -52.40 22.84
CA LYS A 29 23.40 -51.13 22.31
C LYS A 29 23.21 -51.11 20.80
N GLY A 30 24.03 -51.84 20.03
CA GLY A 30 23.86 -51.99 18.59
C GLY A 30 23.05 -53.25 18.28
N LYS A 31 21.87 -53.13 17.67
CA LYS A 31 21.02 -54.27 17.27
C LYS A 31 21.70 -55.11 16.18
N VAL A 32 22.67 -55.95 16.52
CA VAL A 32 23.14 -57.00 15.61
C VAL A 32 22.02 -57.99 15.42
N ASN A 33 21.71 -58.35 14.17
CA ASN A 33 20.65 -59.31 13.93
C ASN A 33 21.04 -60.69 14.49
N PHE A 34 20.14 -61.25 15.29
CA PHE A 34 20.35 -62.53 15.95
C PHE A 34 20.57 -63.68 14.95
N SER A 35 19.89 -63.69 13.79
CA SER A 35 20.08 -64.70 12.75
C SER A 35 21.47 -64.63 12.11
N PHE A 36 22.06 -63.43 11.98
CA PHE A 36 23.45 -63.28 11.53
C PHE A 36 24.44 -63.85 12.55
N LEU A 37 24.20 -63.64 13.85
CA LEU A 37 25.03 -64.22 14.91
C LEU A 37 24.94 -65.75 14.94
N ILE A 38 23.74 -66.29 14.75
CA ILE A 38 23.54 -67.74 14.62
C ILE A 38 24.31 -68.27 13.41
N TYR A 39 24.27 -67.59 12.26
CA TYR A 39 25.02 -67.99 11.07
C TYR A 39 26.54 -68.03 11.33
N MET A 40 27.11 -66.96 11.89
CA MET A 40 28.54 -66.91 12.22
C MET A 40 28.92 -67.95 13.28
N GLY A 41 28.02 -68.23 14.23
CA GLY A 41 28.16 -69.31 15.20
C GLY A 41 28.20 -70.70 14.55
N PHE A 42 27.30 -70.99 13.61
CA PHE A 42 27.31 -72.26 12.87
C PHE A 42 28.56 -72.42 12.00
N MET A 43 29.03 -71.37 11.35
CA MET A 43 30.29 -71.39 10.59
C MET A 43 31.50 -71.65 11.50
N ALA A 44 31.50 -71.09 12.71
CA ALA A 44 32.52 -71.38 13.73
C ALA A 44 32.47 -72.84 14.18
N LEU A 45 31.28 -73.39 14.47
CA LEU A 45 31.11 -74.79 14.86
C LEU A 45 31.54 -75.75 13.74
N TRP A 46 31.20 -75.44 12.49
CA TRP A 46 31.65 -76.20 11.33
C TRP A 46 33.17 -76.21 11.27
N SER A 47 33.81 -75.04 11.32
CA SER A 47 35.27 -74.91 11.23
C SER A 47 36.00 -75.59 12.40
N PHE A 48 35.48 -75.44 13.63
CA PHE A 48 36.08 -76.05 14.82
C PHE A 48 35.95 -77.57 14.81
N GLY A 49 34.76 -78.10 14.50
CA GLY A 49 34.55 -79.54 14.37
C GLY A 49 35.46 -80.13 13.28
N SER A 50 35.58 -79.43 12.15
CA SER A 50 36.46 -79.86 11.05
C SER A 50 37.94 -79.85 11.43
N PHE A 51 38.40 -78.84 12.19
CA PHE A 51 39.75 -78.80 12.75
C PHE A 51 40.00 -79.98 13.68
N MET A 52 39.16 -80.18 14.69
CA MET A 52 39.36 -81.21 15.70
C MET A 52 39.31 -82.62 15.11
N MET A 53 38.50 -82.81 14.07
CA MET A 53 38.41 -84.05 13.30
C MET A 53 39.71 -84.35 12.56
N HIS A 54 40.21 -83.43 11.72
CA HIS A 54 41.43 -83.64 10.92
C HIS A 54 42.72 -83.59 11.76
N ALA A 55 42.71 -82.84 12.86
CA ALA A 55 43.83 -82.79 13.79
C ALA A 55 44.02 -84.12 14.56
N ASN A 56 43.03 -85.02 14.56
CA ASN A 56 43.03 -86.31 15.24
C ASN A 56 43.50 -86.18 16.71
N VAL A 57 42.80 -85.34 17.47
CA VAL A 57 43.13 -85.03 18.86
C VAL A 57 42.50 -86.09 19.79
N ALA A 58 43.28 -86.62 20.74
CA ALA A 58 42.91 -87.77 21.58
C ALA A 58 41.70 -87.58 22.52
N PHE A 59 41.07 -86.41 22.56
CA PHE A 59 39.95 -86.14 23.47
C PHE A 59 38.65 -86.86 23.10
N PHE A 60 38.35 -87.03 21.80
CA PHE A 60 37.15 -87.71 21.30
C PHE A 60 37.43 -88.39 19.96
N THR A 61 36.56 -89.33 19.56
CA THR A 61 36.71 -90.06 18.30
C THR A 61 36.48 -89.15 17.07
N PRO A 62 37.11 -89.45 15.91
CA PRO A 62 36.85 -88.71 14.67
C PRO A 62 35.37 -88.71 14.28
N LEU A 63 34.64 -89.79 14.58
CA LEU A 63 33.18 -89.88 14.41
C LEU A 63 32.41 -88.84 15.23
N PHE A 64 32.79 -88.62 16.50
CA PHE A 64 32.17 -87.59 17.33
C PHE A 64 32.40 -86.20 16.74
N TRP A 65 33.64 -85.89 16.34
CA TRP A 65 33.98 -84.58 15.76
C TRP A 65 33.32 -84.36 14.40
N ASN A 66 33.12 -85.41 13.59
CA ASN A 66 32.35 -85.33 12.36
C ASN A 66 30.87 -84.99 12.63
N ARG A 67 30.24 -85.67 13.60
CA ARG A 67 28.87 -85.33 14.01
C ARG A 67 28.79 -83.92 14.58
N PHE A 68 29.79 -83.47 15.34
CA PHE A 68 29.87 -82.10 15.85
C PHE A 68 30.01 -81.07 14.71
N MET A 69 30.85 -81.35 13.72
CA MET A 69 31.03 -80.54 12.52
C MET A 69 29.71 -80.36 11.75
N LEU A 70 28.91 -81.43 11.65
CA LEU A 70 27.62 -81.43 10.94
C LEU A 70 26.57 -80.53 11.58
N VAL A 71 26.69 -80.24 12.88
CA VAL A 71 25.84 -79.24 13.55
C VAL A 71 25.95 -77.89 12.84
N GLY A 72 27.17 -77.44 12.56
CA GLY A 72 27.42 -76.19 11.86
C GLY A 72 27.01 -76.25 10.38
N LEU A 73 27.44 -77.31 9.68
CA LEU A 73 27.20 -77.46 8.23
C LEU A 73 25.69 -77.47 7.89
N LEU A 74 24.90 -78.24 8.63
CA LEU A 74 23.47 -78.40 8.35
C LEU A 74 22.64 -77.18 8.78
N GLY A 75 23.10 -76.42 9.79
CA GLY A 75 22.44 -75.20 10.29
C GLY A 75 22.76 -73.93 9.49
N GLY A 76 23.88 -73.92 8.76
CA GLY A 76 24.33 -72.80 7.94
C GLY A 76 23.27 -72.30 6.93
N PRO A 77 22.68 -73.17 6.09
CA PRO A 77 21.66 -72.77 5.11
C PRO A 77 20.37 -72.18 5.68
N ILE A 78 19.94 -72.60 6.87
CA ILE A 78 18.73 -72.07 7.51
C ILE A 78 19.00 -70.69 8.12
N SER A 79 20.17 -70.54 8.75
CA SER A 79 20.58 -69.27 9.37
C SER A 79 20.96 -68.19 8.34
N ILE A 80 21.54 -68.56 7.20
CA ILE A 80 21.80 -67.61 6.11
C ILE A 80 20.50 -67.11 5.49
N LEU A 81 19.45 -67.95 5.38
CA LEU A 81 18.12 -67.51 4.98
C LEU A 81 17.55 -66.47 5.96
N GLY A 82 17.67 -66.71 7.27
CA GLY A 82 17.26 -65.74 8.29
C GLY A 82 18.02 -64.41 8.19
N THR A 83 19.34 -64.49 7.94
CA THR A 83 20.21 -63.33 7.70
C THR A 83 19.78 -62.54 6.46
N LEU A 84 19.44 -63.24 5.37
CA LEU A 84 18.99 -62.62 4.12
C LEU A 84 17.62 -61.96 4.28
N ILE A 85 16.65 -62.62 4.93
CA ILE A 85 15.33 -62.03 5.24
C ILE A 85 15.49 -60.74 6.05
N TYR A 86 16.43 -60.73 7.00
CA TYR A 86 16.76 -59.51 7.72
C TYR A 86 17.33 -58.46 6.77
N LEU A 87 18.39 -58.77 6.02
CA LEU A 87 19.07 -57.84 5.10
C LEU A 87 18.13 -57.24 4.05
N THR A 88 17.17 -58.01 3.54
CA THR A 88 16.16 -57.54 2.59
C THR A 88 15.07 -56.72 3.25
N GLY A 89 14.94 -56.70 4.58
CA GLY A 89 13.89 -55.96 5.29
C GLY A 89 12.46 -56.43 4.95
N THR A 90 12.34 -57.58 4.27
CA THR A 90 11.06 -58.16 3.86
C THR A 90 10.50 -58.99 5.01
N GLU A 91 10.02 -58.32 6.06
CA GLU A 91 9.43 -58.98 7.23
C GLU A 91 8.00 -59.52 6.97
N LYS A 92 7.76 -60.13 5.81
CA LYS A 92 6.47 -60.75 5.52
C LYS A 92 6.29 -61.96 6.42
N ARG A 93 5.11 -62.06 7.06
CA ARG A 93 4.75 -63.15 7.99
C ARG A 93 5.00 -64.55 7.41
N ARG A 94 4.83 -64.74 6.10
CA ARG A 94 5.09 -66.00 5.39
C ARG A 94 6.56 -66.45 5.46
N TYR A 95 7.53 -65.55 5.29
CA TYR A 95 8.95 -65.92 5.32
C TYR A 95 9.45 -66.28 6.73
N ARG A 96 8.93 -65.59 7.76
CA ARG A 96 9.20 -65.97 9.16
C ARG A 96 8.65 -67.37 9.49
N TYR A 97 7.49 -67.72 8.96
CA TYR A 97 6.92 -69.06 9.13
C TYR A 97 7.82 -70.15 8.52
N PHE A 98 8.30 -69.97 7.28
CA PHE A 98 9.26 -70.89 6.65
C PHE A 98 10.56 -71.04 7.45
N LEU A 99 11.04 -69.95 8.05
CA LEU A 99 12.23 -69.96 8.90
C LEU A 99 12.01 -70.74 10.20
N TYR A 100 10.86 -70.57 10.87
CA TYR A 100 10.52 -71.34 12.08
C TYR A 100 10.34 -72.83 11.81
N VAL A 101 9.67 -73.18 10.71
CA VAL A 101 9.59 -74.58 10.25
C VAL A 101 10.99 -75.13 9.97
N GLY A 102 11.89 -74.33 9.40
CA GLY A 102 13.28 -74.70 9.17
C GLY A 102 14.03 -75.02 10.45
N TYR A 103 13.92 -74.17 11.48
CA TYR A 103 14.53 -74.44 12.78
C TYR A 103 13.97 -75.70 13.46
N LEU A 104 12.67 -75.98 13.32
CA LEU A 104 12.07 -77.23 13.83
C LEU A 104 12.64 -78.46 13.11
N ILE A 105 12.72 -78.42 11.78
CA ILE A 105 13.32 -79.47 10.96
C ILE A 105 14.79 -79.67 11.35
N TYR A 106 15.53 -78.58 11.60
CA TYR A 106 16.92 -78.65 12.01
C TYR A 106 17.12 -79.39 13.33
N ILE A 107 16.23 -79.20 14.32
CA ILE A 107 16.29 -79.94 15.59
C ILE A 107 16.13 -81.45 15.34
N ILE A 108 15.21 -81.84 14.46
CA ILE A 108 15.00 -83.25 14.07
C ILE A 108 16.24 -83.81 13.37
N VAL A 109 16.81 -83.06 12.41
CA VAL A 109 18.04 -83.45 11.70
C VAL A 109 19.22 -83.56 12.67
N LEU A 110 19.33 -82.68 13.67
CA LEU A 110 20.38 -82.73 14.68
C LEU A 110 20.23 -83.96 15.59
N TYR A 111 19.00 -84.33 15.97
CA TYR A 111 18.74 -85.58 16.68
C TYR A 111 19.19 -86.80 15.85
N LEU A 112 18.81 -86.85 14.56
CA LEU A 112 19.21 -87.93 13.65
C LEU A 112 20.73 -87.99 13.43
N ASN A 113 21.41 -86.84 13.44
CA ASN A 113 22.86 -86.75 13.35
C ASN A 113 23.54 -87.46 14.53
N PHE A 114 23.15 -87.13 15.76
CA PHE A 114 23.73 -87.72 16.96
C PHE A 114 23.28 -89.16 17.21
N ALA A 115 22.08 -89.54 16.77
CA ALA A 115 21.59 -90.92 16.76
C ALA A 115 22.35 -91.83 15.77
N GLY A 116 23.18 -91.27 14.88
CA GLY A 116 24.02 -92.02 13.95
C GLY A 116 23.35 -92.40 12.63
N SER A 117 22.19 -91.84 12.32
CA SER A 117 21.49 -92.09 11.05
C SER A 117 22.09 -91.33 9.86
N ILE A 118 22.89 -90.29 10.10
CA ILE A 118 23.51 -89.46 9.05
C ILE A 118 24.95 -89.92 8.75
N VAL A 119 25.78 -90.08 9.78
CA VAL A 119 27.15 -90.62 9.63
C VAL A 119 27.32 -91.81 10.56
N VAL A 120 27.55 -92.97 9.95
CA VAL A 120 27.60 -94.26 10.64
C VAL A 120 29.00 -94.51 11.18
N ASP A 121 30.03 -94.32 10.36
CA ASP A 121 31.44 -94.48 10.74
C ASP A 121 32.31 -93.35 10.17
N ALA A 122 33.41 -93.03 10.86
CA ALA A 122 34.41 -92.08 10.38
C ALA A 122 35.76 -92.32 11.06
N GLY A 123 36.83 -92.31 10.27
CA GLY A 123 38.16 -92.65 10.73
C GLY A 123 39.26 -92.25 9.74
N PHE A 124 40.46 -92.76 9.95
CA PHE A 124 41.61 -92.52 9.09
C PHE A 124 42.14 -93.84 8.52
N VAL A 125 42.40 -93.88 7.21
CA VAL A 125 43.20 -94.92 6.56
C VAL A 125 44.52 -94.28 6.15
N GLY A 126 45.58 -94.51 6.91
CA GLY A 126 46.84 -93.78 6.76
C GLY A 126 46.69 -92.31 7.16
N THR A 127 46.96 -91.39 6.21
CA THR A 127 46.73 -89.94 6.39
C THR A 127 45.38 -89.46 5.85
N ASP A 128 44.65 -90.32 5.13
CA ASP A 128 43.41 -89.93 4.46
C ASP A 128 42.21 -90.19 5.38
N PHE A 129 41.42 -89.13 5.60
CA PHE A 129 40.18 -89.18 6.37
C PHE A 129 39.05 -89.78 5.55
N TYR A 130 38.29 -90.71 6.12
CA TYR A 130 37.09 -91.29 5.51
C TYR A 130 35.88 -91.15 6.43
N TYR A 131 34.68 -91.10 5.83
CA TYR A 131 33.41 -91.19 6.53
C TYR A 131 32.40 -91.98 5.70
N THR A 132 31.50 -92.70 6.35
CA THR A 132 30.42 -93.45 5.71
C THR A 132 29.07 -92.81 6.02
N LEU A 133 28.29 -92.59 4.96
CA LEU A 133 26.96 -91.98 5.06
C LEU A 133 25.92 -93.05 5.38
N GLY A 134 25.04 -92.76 6.34
CA GLY A 134 23.88 -93.59 6.66
C GLY A 134 22.66 -93.27 5.80
N GLU A 135 21.60 -94.06 5.92
CA GLU A 135 20.36 -93.89 5.14
C GLU A 135 19.71 -92.50 5.33
N GLY A 136 19.86 -91.90 6.52
CA GLY A 136 19.34 -90.57 6.84
C GLY A 136 20.14 -89.41 6.22
N ALA A 137 21.33 -89.68 5.67
CA ALA A 137 22.20 -88.62 5.12
C ALA A 137 21.55 -87.90 3.94
N PHE A 138 20.98 -88.65 3.00
CA PHE A 138 20.37 -88.08 1.80
C PHE A 138 19.27 -87.08 2.16
N VAL A 139 18.42 -87.43 3.12
CA VAL A 139 17.32 -86.59 3.60
C VAL A 139 17.86 -85.33 4.28
N ALA A 140 18.85 -85.47 5.18
CA ALA A 140 19.43 -84.36 5.92
C ALA A 140 20.11 -83.32 5.01
N TYR A 141 20.94 -83.76 4.06
CA TYR A 141 21.58 -82.86 3.10
C TYR A 141 20.56 -82.22 2.16
N SER A 142 19.59 -82.99 1.64
CA SER A 142 18.55 -82.46 0.73
C SER A 142 17.73 -81.35 1.38
N LEU A 143 17.35 -81.51 2.65
CA LEU A 143 16.64 -80.46 3.41
C LEU A 143 17.50 -79.22 3.60
N SER A 144 18.79 -79.38 3.93
CA SER A 144 19.70 -78.25 4.10
C SER A 144 19.91 -77.48 2.79
N TYR A 145 20.13 -78.18 1.68
CA TYR A 145 20.26 -77.57 0.34
C TYR A 145 18.97 -76.91 -0.15
N PHE A 146 17.79 -77.45 0.19
CA PHE A 146 16.52 -76.81 -0.11
C PHE A 146 16.41 -75.40 0.48
N TYR A 147 16.81 -75.23 1.76
CA TYR A 147 16.84 -73.92 2.40
C TYR A 147 17.86 -72.96 1.77
N LEU A 148 19.00 -73.48 1.31
CA LEU A 148 20.00 -72.70 0.58
C LEU A 148 19.45 -72.17 -0.76
N ILE A 149 18.80 -73.04 -1.54
CA ILE A 149 18.17 -72.68 -2.83
C ILE A 149 17.06 -71.65 -2.60
N LEU A 150 16.22 -71.85 -1.57
CA LEU A 150 15.19 -70.88 -1.20
C LEU A 150 15.79 -69.50 -0.88
N ALA A 151 16.92 -69.46 -0.16
CA ALA A 151 17.65 -68.23 0.13
C ALA A 151 18.12 -67.53 -1.15
N LEU A 152 18.67 -68.27 -2.10
CA LEU A 152 19.11 -67.74 -3.41
C LEU A 152 17.95 -67.20 -4.25
N LEU A 153 16.82 -67.92 -4.31
CA LEU A 153 15.65 -67.49 -5.07
C LEU A 153 15.03 -66.20 -4.52
N LEU A 154 14.91 -66.10 -3.19
CA LEU A 154 14.42 -64.88 -2.53
C LEU A 154 15.33 -63.69 -2.80
N MET A 155 16.63 -63.95 -2.76
CA MET A 155 17.65 -62.95 -3.05
C MET A 155 17.56 -62.46 -4.51
N GLY A 156 17.47 -63.36 -5.48
CA GLY A 156 17.31 -63.02 -6.90
C GLY A 156 16.04 -62.22 -7.17
N LYS A 157 14.92 -62.62 -6.55
CA LYS A 157 13.64 -61.88 -6.63
C LYS A 157 13.78 -60.45 -6.10
N GLU A 158 14.37 -60.28 -4.91
CA GLU A 158 14.54 -58.96 -4.31
C GLU A 158 15.49 -58.07 -5.11
N LEU A 159 16.52 -58.66 -5.75
CA LEU A 159 17.46 -57.96 -6.62
C LEU A 159 16.79 -57.42 -7.91
N SER A 160 15.74 -58.10 -8.37
CA SER A 160 14.93 -57.67 -9.52
C SER A 160 13.87 -56.62 -9.17
N ILE A 161 13.28 -56.68 -7.97
CA ILE A 161 12.18 -55.79 -7.55
C ILE A 161 12.69 -54.48 -6.92
N SER A 162 13.87 -54.50 -6.28
CA SER A 162 14.35 -53.33 -5.55
C SER A 162 14.86 -52.22 -6.48
N ASN A 163 14.18 -51.05 -6.41
CA ASN A 163 14.64 -49.80 -7.05
C ASN A 163 15.72 -49.07 -6.25
N ASN A 164 15.96 -49.44 -4.98
CA ASN A 164 16.98 -48.82 -4.15
C ASN A 164 18.37 -49.29 -4.59
N ARG A 165 19.20 -48.35 -5.08
CA ARG A 165 20.54 -48.63 -5.60
C ARG A 165 21.48 -49.22 -4.53
N PHE A 166 21.33 -48.84 -3.27
CA PHE A 166 22.15 -49.35 -2.15
C PHE A 166 21.77 -50.77 -1.81
N LYS A 167 20.47 -51.02 -1.60
CA LYS A 167 19.96 -52.36 -1.35
C LYS A 167 20.37 -53.33 -2.47
N LYS A 168 20.30 -52.88 -3.73
CA LYS A 168 20.75 -53.67 -4.89
C LYS A 168 22.26 -53.94 -4.89
N ARG A 169 23.10 -52.99 -4.46
CA ARG A 169 24.56 -53.19 -4.31
C ARG A 169 24.89 -54.15 -3.16
N THR A 170 24.24 -54.01 -2.01
CA THR A 170 24.41 -54.92 -0.85
C THR A 170 24.04 -56.34 -1.22
N LEU A 171 22.90 -56.52 -1.88
CA LEU A 171 22.46 -57.84 -2.33
C LEU A 171 23.41 -58.40 -3.39
N ARG A 172 23.86 -57.63 -4.39
CA ARG A 172 24.88 -58.13 -5.33
C ARG A 172 26.15 -58.63 -4.63
N LEU A 173 26.64 -57.86 -3.66
CA LEU A 173 27.86 -58.23 -2.93
C LEU A 173 27.69 -59.53 -2.13
N VAL A 174 26.57 -59.70 -1.43
CA VAL A 174 26.25 -60.96 -0.74
C VAL A 174 26.08 -62.12 -1.75
N SER A 175 25.53 -61.86 -2.95
CA SER A 175 25.33 -62.92 -3.95
C SER A 175 26.66 -63.41 -4.51
N TYR A 176 27.64 -62.52 -4.70
CA TYR A 176 28.99 -62.92 -5.07
C TYR A 176 29.61 -63.81 -3.99
N GLY A 177 29.42 -63.47 -2.71
CA GLY A 177 29.88 -64.30 -1.60
C GLY A 177 29.31 -65.72 -1.64
N VAL A 178 27.98 -65.86 -1.77
CA VAL A 178 27.34 -67.17 -1.79
C VAL A 178 27.75 -68.00 -3.02
N VAL A 179 27.91 -67.36 -4.19
CA VAL A 179 28.42 -68.03 -5.41
C VAL A 179 29.85 -68.54 -5.20
N ILE A 180 30.73 -67.75 -4.58
CA ILE A 180 32.11 -68.18 -4.25
C ILE A 180 32.09 -69.40 -3.33
N MET A 181 31.24 -69.40 -2.30
CA MET A 181 31.10 -70.54 -1.39
C MET A 181 30.61 -71.81 -2.11
N LEU A 182 29.59 -71.68 -2.95
CA LEU A 182 29.05 -72.80 -3.74
C LEU A 182 30.09 -73.34 -4.73
N ALA A 183 30.88 -72.46 -5.35
CA ALA A 183 31.96 -72.86 -6.23
C ALA A 183 33.03 -73.68 -5.50
N GLY A 184 33.38 -73.31 -4.25
CA GLY A 184 34.31 -74.10 -3.45
C GLY A 184 33.76 -75.46 -3.03
N ILE A 185 32.48 -75.53 -2.67
CA ILE A 185 31.80 -76.82 -2.40
C ILE A 185 31.79 -77.70 -3.66
N ALA A 186 31.51 -77.12 -4.84
CA ALA A 186 31.51 -77.83 -6.11
C ALA A 186 32.90 -78.33 -6.52
N LEU A 187 33.95 -77.53 -6.26
CA LEU A 187 35.34 -77.94 -6.50
C LEU A 187 35.72 -79.18 -5.69
N ASN A 188 35.19 -79.34 -4.47
CA ASN A 188 35.42 -80.51 -3.61
C ASN A 188 34.85 -81.82 -4.22
N LEU A 189 33.95 -81.74 -5.20
CA LEU A 189 33.39 -82.91 -5.92
C LEU A 189 34.25 -83.33 -7.12
N TYR A 190 35.23 -82.50 -7.55
CA TYR A 190 36.07 -82.77 -8.73
C TYR A 190 37.48 -83.20 -8.30
N ALA A 191 37.73 -84.50 -8.28
CA ALA A 191 38.94 -85.12 -7.72
C ALA A 191 40.32 -84.56 -8.18
N PRO A 192 40.51 -84.04 -9.42
CA PRO A 192 41.80 -83.46 -9.83
C PRO A 192 42.13 -82.09 -9.20
N LEU A 193 41.11 -81.31 -8.83
CA LEU A 193 41.27 -79.93 -8.30
C LEU A 193 40.80 -79.81 -6.84
N GLY A 194 39.94 -80.71 -6.38
CA GLY A 194 39.32 -80.69 -5.06
C GLY A 194 39.88 -81.73 -4.13
N LYS A 195 40.90 -81.35 -3.36
CA LYS A 195 41.10 -81.94 -2.03
C LYS A 195 40.61 -80.92 -1.00
N TYR A 196 39.89 -81.41 0.00
CA TYR A 196 39.64 -80.66 1.24
C TYR A 196 40.97 -80.00 1.69
N PRO A 197 40.99 -78.70 2.09
CA PRO A 197 39.89 -77.90 2.68
C PRO A 197 39.45 -76.67 1.84
N PHE A 198 39.36 -76.79 0.51
CA PHE A 198 39.05 -75.64 -0.37
C PHE A 198 37.65 -75.04 -0.14
N ASP A 199 36.67 -75.89 0.16
CA ASP A 199 35.29 -75.51 0.49
C ASP A 199 35.22 -74.60 1.71
N LEU A 200 35.95 -74.94 2.78
CA LEU A 200 35.98 -74.14 4.00
C LEU A 200 36.66 -72.78 3.78
N PHE A 201 37.73 -72.75 2.98
CA PHE A 201 38.37 -71.49 2.59
C PHE A 201 37.40 -70.57 1.85
N THR A 202 36.69 -71.06 0.83
CA THR A 202 35.69 -70.23 0.12
C THR A 202 34.53 -69.79 1.01
N ALA A 203 34.15 -70.61 2.00
CA ALA A 203 33.15 -70.25 2.98
C ALA A 203 33.61 -69.12 3.93
N THR A 204 34.90 -69.06 4.26
CA THR A 204 35.48 -67.92 5.01
C THR A 204 35.44 -66.62 4.23
N VAL A 205 35.76 -66.69 2.94
CA VAL A 205 35.68 -65.53 2.04
C VAL A 205 34.23 -65.05 1.96
N ASN A 206 33.26 -65.94 1.78
CA ASN A 206 31.84 -65.60 1.77
C ASN A 206 31.41 -64.88 3.06
N ALA A 207 31.73 -65.44 4.21
CA ALA A 207 31.37 -64.84 5.48
C ALA A 207 32.05 -63.48 5.73
N ALA A 208 33.29 -63.28 5.28
CA ALA A 208 33.94 -61.96 5.30
C ALA A 208 33.22 -60.94 4.39
N ILE A 209 32.78 -61.37 3.21
CA ILE A 209 31.98 -60.57 2.27
C ILE A 209 30.62 -60.21 2.89
N ILE A 210 29.92 -61.16 3.52
CA ILE A 210 28.64 -60.93 4.20
C ILE A 210 28.84 -59.99 5.38
N PHE A 211 29.88 -60.19 6.19
CA PHE A 211 30.22 -59.29 7.30
C PHE A 211 30.49 -57.87 6.80
N PHE A 212 31.27 -57.71 5.73
CA PHE A 212 31.51 -56.42 5.10
C PHE A 212 30.23 -55.80 4.54
N ALA A 213 29.33 -56.59 3.93
CA ALA A 213 28.04 -56.13 3.43
C ALA A 213 27.15 -55.60 4.55
N VAL A 214 27.04 -56.36 5.65
CA VAL A 214 26.29 -55.98 6.86
C VAL A 214 26.89 -54.71 7.46
N TYR A 215 28.22 -54.67 7.64
CA TYR A 215 28.94 -53.54 8.21
C TYR A 215 28.78 -52.26 7.39
N LYS A 216 29.04 -52.32 6.08
CA LYS A 216 29.10 -51.13 5.21
C LYS A 216 27.72 -50.56 4.91
N TYR A 217 26.71 -51.42 4.73
CA TYR A 217 25.43 -51.02 4.16
C TYR A 217 24.24 -51.08 5.12
N ARG A 218 24.40 -51.62 6.34
CA ARG A 218 23.34 -51.54 7.36
C ARG A 218 23.97 -51.49 8.75
N LEU A 219 24.41 -50.29 9.15
CA LEU A 219 25.18 -50.11 10.38
C LEU A 219 24.42 -50.59 11.61
N VAL A 220 24.92 -51.69 12.17
CA VAL A 220 25.14 -51.75 13.61
C VAL A 220 26.19 -50.69 13.94
N SER A 221 25.95 -49.88 14.97
CA SER A 221 26.88 -48.88 15.49
C SER A 221 28.10 -49.53 16.13
N TYR A 222 29.01 -50.05 15.31
CA TYR A 222 30.28 -50.52 15.81
C TYR A 222 31.20 -49.33 16.05
N SER A 223 31.58 -49.13 17.31
CA SER A 223 32.62 -48.19 17.70
C SER A 223 33.88 -48.43 16.86
N SER A 224 34.56 -47.37 16.42
CA SER A 224 35.86 -47.47 15.74
C SER A 224 36.88 -48.30 16.54
N ILE A 225 36.68 -48.42 17.85
CA ILE A 225 37.43 -49.27 18.78
C ILE A 225 37.29 -50.75 18.42
N VAL A 226 36.09 -51.20 18.11
CA VAL A 226 35.79 -52.61 17.78
C VAL A 226 36.61 -53.06 16.59
N LEU A 227 36.65 -52.20 15.57
CA LEU A 227 37.31 -52.56 14.35
C LEU A 227 38.84 -52.54 14.48
N LYS A 228 39.35 -51.63 15.33
CA LYS A 228 40.73 -51.67 15.80
C LYS A 228 41.03 -52.99 16.53
N ILE A 229 40.10 -53.53 17.32
CA ILE A 229 40.26 -54.83 18.00
C ILE A 229 40.30 -55.98 16.98
N ILE A 230 39.33 -56.07 16.06
CA ILE A 230 39.30 -57.12 15.02
C ILE A 230 40.58 -57.07 14.17
N LEU A 231 41.01 -55.88 13.77
CA LEU A 231 42.25 -55.69 13.03
C LEU A 231 43.46 -56.12 13.85
N THR A 232 43.51 -55.79 15.14
CA THR A 232 44.62 -56.19 16.02
C THR A 232 44.68 -57.71 16.17
N ILE A 233 43.54 -58.39 16.31
CA ILE A 233 43.45 -59.85 16.32
C ILE A 233 43.98 -60.42 14.99
N PHE A 234 43.50 -59.90 13.86
CA PHE A 234 43.92 -60.38 12.53
C PHE A 234 45.42 -60.19 12.27
N VAL A 235 45.94 -59.00 12.61
CA VAL A 235 47.38 -58.68 12.53
C VAL A 235 48.19 -59.60 13.45
N THR A 236 47.70 -59.92 14.64
CA THR A 236 48.37 -60.84 15.58
C THR A 236 48.40 -62.27 15.03
N VAL A 237 47.31 -62.75 14.42
CA VAL A 237 47.23 -64.09 13.82
C VAL A 237 48.17 -64.20 12.61
N ILE A 238 48.18 -63.20 11.72
CA ILE A 238 49.11 -63.14 10.59
C ILE A 238 50.55 -63.10 11.10
N SER A 239 50.83 -62.35 12.17
CA SER A 239 52.16 -62.34 12.80
C SER A 239 52.57 -63.73 13.27
N GLY A 240 51.67 -64.44 13.94
CA GLY A 240 51.90 -65.82 14.39
C GLY A 240 52.14 -66.78 13.22
N LEU A 241 51.40 -66.63 12.12
CA LEU A 241 51.58 -67.44 10.92
C LEU A 241 52.90 -67.16 10.20
N ILE A 242 53.29 -65.89 10.06
CA ILE A 242 54.58 -65.51 9.46
C ILE A 242 55.72 -66.05 10.33
N PHE A 243 55.59 -65.92 11.65
CA PHE A 243 56.55 -66.49 12.59
C PHE A 243 56.66 -68.01 12.42
N LEU A 244 55.53 -68.73 12.40
CA LEU A 244 55.51 -70.17 12.16
C LEU A 244 56.06 -70.55 10.78
N PHE A 245 55.73 -69.80 9.73
CA PHE A 245 56.21 -70.03 8.38
C PHE A 245 57.72 -69.84 8.25
N LEU A 246 58.31 -68.89 8.98
CA LEU A 246 59.75 -68.72 9.04
C LEU A 246 60.41 -69.78 9.95
N PHE A 247 59.70 -70.24 10.98
CA PHE A 247 60.20 -71.20 11.97
C PHE A 247 60.23 -72.65 11.44
N ILE A 248 59.19 -73.10 10.73
CA ILE A 248 59.03 -74.49 10.27
C ILE A 248 60.17 -74.96 9.33
N PRO A 249 60.62 -74.18 8.31
CA PRO A 249 61.71 -74.58 7.43
C PRO A 249 63.03 -74.74 8.17
N ILE A 250 63.32 -73.83 9.12
CA ILE A 250 64.54 -73.86 9.94
C ILE A 250 64.56 -75.12 10.81
N PHE A 251 63.41 -75.50 11.37
CA PHE A 251 63.31 -76.69 12.23
C PHE A 251 63.23 -78.01 11.44
N LYS A 252 62.76 -77.99 10.20
CA LYS A 252 62.83 -79.17 9.31
C LYS A 252 64.23 -79.40 8.74
N LEU A 253 65.06 -78.36 8.66
CA LEU A 253 66.41 -78.45 8.10
C LEU A 253 67.40 -79.12 9.04
N ASP A 254 67.19 -79.04 10.36
CA ASP A 254 68.13 -79.57 11.35
C ASP A 254 67.42 -80.15 12.58
N ARG A 255 67.59 -81.46 12.82
CA ARG A 255 67.01 -82.19 13.96
C ARG A 255 67.89 -82.19 15.22
N GLN A 256 69.08 -81.54 15.20
CA GLN A 256 70.05 -81.58 16.30
C GLN A 256 70.34 -80.23 16.97
N VAL A 257 69.49 -79.21 16.79
CA VAL A 257 69.70 -77.91 17.45
C VAL A 257 69.46 -78.03 18.97
N PRO A 258 70.46 -77.69 19.83
CA PRO A 258 70.30 -77.67 21.28
C PRO A 258 69.20 -76.70 21.74
N PHE A 259 68.48 -77.04 22.81
CA PHE A 259 67.36 -76.23 23.32
C PHE A 259 67.71 -74.75 23.58
N GLN A 260 68.95 -74.47 23.97
CA GLN A 260 69.42 -73.10 24.25
C GLN A 260 69.48 -72.24 22.99
N ASP A 261 69.87 -72.80 21.84
CA ASP A 261 69.96 -72.08 20.57
C ASP A 261 68.58 -71.86 19.92
N ILE A 262 67.63 -72.77 20.19
CA ILE A 262 66.24 -72.63 19.75
C ILE A 262 65.62 -71.34 20.30
N VAL A 263 65.92 -71.00 21.57
CA VAL A 263 65.41 -69.77 22.20
C VAL A 263 65.96 -68.54 21.49
N GLY A 264 67.27 -68.51 21.20
CA GLY A 264 67.92 -67.41 20.49
C GLY A 264 67.37 -67.20 19.07
N ILE A 265 67.24 -68.28 18.29
CA ILE A 265 66.69 -68.25 16.94
C ILE A 265 65.22 -67.78 16.96
N SER A 266 64.43 -68.24 17.94
CA SER A 266 63.04 -67.80 18.10
C SER A 266 62.93 -66.31 18.37
N VAL A 267 63.83 -65.72 19.17
CA VAL A 267 63.84 -64.28 19.43
C VAL A 267 64.18 -63.49 18.16
N VAL A 268 65.20 -63.93 17.39
CA VAL A 268 65.58 -63.27 16.13
C VAL A 268 64.45 -63.33 15.09
N LEU A 269 63.81 -64.49 14.94
CA LEU A 269 62.63 -64.66 14.08
C LEU A 269 61.43 -63.82 14.56
N GLY A 270 61.29 -63.65 15.87
CA GLY A 270 60.30 -62.75 16.46
C GLY A 270 60.54 -61.29 16.04
N PHE A 271 61.78 -60.83 16.08
CA PHE A 271 62.14 -59.48 15.60
C PHE A 271 61.89 -59.32 14.10
N ILE A 272 62.31 -60.29 13.28
CA ILE A 272 62.09 -60.27 11.82
C ILE A 272 60.59 -60.23 11.51
N SER A 273 59.79 -61.07 12.18
CA SER A 273 58.33 -61.08 11.99
C SER A 273 57.69 -59.75 12.38
N SER A 274 58.14 -59.11 13.48
CA SER A 274 57.66 -57.80 13.92
C SER A 274 57.99 -56.67 12.93
N ILE A 275 59.20 -56.68 12.34
CA ILE A 275 59.62 -55.70 11.31
C ILE A 275 58.76 -55.83 10.06
N ILE A 276 58.47 -57.05 9.59
CA ILE A 276 57.60 -57.30 8.44
C ILE A 276 56.14 -56.89 8.74
N LEU A 277 55.70 -57.04 10.00
CA LEU A 277 54.34 -56.73 10.42
C LEU A 277 54.04 -55.23 10.48
N SER A 278 55.03 -54.40 10.84
CA SER A 278 54.85 -52.95 11.02
C SER A 278 54.34 -52.23 9.76
N PRO A 279 54.97 -52.36 8.56
CA PRO A 279 54.46 -51.75 7.34
C PRO A 279 53.11 -52.33 6.95
N LEU A 280 52.92 -53.66 7.06
CA LEU A 280 51.64 -54.31 6.76
C LEU A 280 50.49 -53.75 7.62
N ARG A 281 50.72 -53.58 8.93
CA ARG A 281 49.76 -52.98 9.86
C ARG A 281 49.38 -51.57 9.44
N SER A 282 50.36 -50.73 9.09
CA SER A 282 50.14 -49.34 8.66
C SER A 282 49.37 -49.24 7.33
N THR A 283 49.68 -50.12 6.36
CA THR A 283 48.99 -50.17 5.07
C THR A 283 47.54 -50.64 5.23
N ILE A 284 47.30 -51.67 6.05
CA ILE A 284 45.94 -52.15 6.32
C ILE A 284 45.14 -51.08 7.07
N LEU A 285 45.74 -50.37 8.04
CA LEU A 285 45.11 -49.23 8.72
C LEU A 285 44.75 -48.11 7.73
N GLY A 286 45.66 -47.72 6.85
CA GLY A 286 45.41 -46.68 5.84
C GLY A 286 44.37 -47.07 4.78
N PHE A 287 44.37 -48.33 4.35
CA PHE A 287 43.31 -48.87 3.48
C PHE A 287 41.97 -48.84 4.18
N LEU A 288 41.92 -49.28 5.44
CA LEU A 288 40.73 -49.23 6.27
C LEU A 288 40.25 -47.80 6.44
N GLU A 289 41.09 -46.84 6.80
CA GLU A 289 40.70 -45.42 6.89
C GLU A 289 40.14 -44.86 5.58
N ARG A 290 40.70 -45.27 4.44
CA ARG A 290 40.18 -44.89 3.11
C ARG A 290 38.82 -45.54 2.81
N VAL A 291 38.58 -46.74 3.35
CA VAL A 291 37.30 -47.46 3.30
C VAL A 291 36.29 -46.92 4.34
N TYR A 292 36.75 -46.42 5.51
CA TYR A 292 35.95 -45.85 6.61
C TYR A 292 35.53 -44.41 6.36
N GLY A 293 36.46 -43.60 5.90
CA GLY A 293 36.44 -42.15 6.01
C GLY A 293 36.65 -41.42 4.69
N GLY A 294 36.49 -42.09 3.55
CA GLY A 294 36.84 -41.54 2.23
C GLY A 294 36.14 -40.23 1.81
N LYS A 295 35.26 -39.64 2.63
CA LYS A 295 34.58 -38.36 2.34
C LYS A 295 34.26 -37.47 3.57
N THR A 296 34.41 -37.95 4.80
CA THR A 296 33.83 -37.29 5.99
C THR A 296 34.58 -36.00 6.39
N PHE A 297 35.88 -35.92 6.14
CA PHE A 297 36.71 -34.75 6.50
C PHE A 297 36.47 -33.54 5.58
N THR A 298 36.29 -33.77 4.27
CA THR A 298 36.16 -32.70 3.27
C THR A 298 34.84 -31.92 3.42
N TYR A 299 33.74 -32.61 3.75
CA TYR A 299 32.47 -31.94 4.01
C TYR A 299 32.44 -31.26 5.38
N TYR A 300 33.14 -31.77 6.40
CA TYR A 300 33.27 -31.11 7.69
C TYR A 300 33.89 -29.71 7.57
N GLN A 301 34.94 -29.57 6.75
CA GLN A 301 35.56 -28.27 6.48
C GLN A 301 34.64 -27.33 5.67
N SER A 302 33.92 -27.85 4.67
CA SER A 302 32.90 -27.12 3.91
C SER A 302 31.76 -26.60 4.80
N LEU A 303 31.30 -27.41 5.75
CA LEU A 303 30.22 -27.08 6.67
C LEU A 303 30.66 -26.11 7.77
N ARG A 304 31.89 -26.21 8.26
CA ARG A 304 32.44 -25.26 9.24
C ARG A 304 32.56 -23.84 8.67
N ASN A 305 33.05 -23.71 7.44
CA ASN A 305 33.13 -22.41 6.76
C ASN A 305 31.73 -21.84 6.46
N PHE A 306 30.79 -22.70 6.06
CA PHE A 306 29.40 -22.33 5.84
C PHE A 306 28.72 -21.85 7.13
N SER A 307 28.93 -22.55 8.24
CA SER A 307 28.39 -22.21 9.56
C SER A 307 28.76 -20.80 10.01
N ALA A 308 29.98 -20.34 9.72
CA ALA A 308 30.39 -18.98 10.04
C ALA A 308 29.59 -17.93 9.24
N SER A 309 29.30 -18.22 7.97
CA SER A 309 28.59 -17.33 7.05
C SER A 309 27.09 -17.22 7.34
N LEU A 310 26.49 -18.22 7.99
CA LEU A 310 25.06 -18.24 8.32
C LEU A 310 24.66 -17.10 9.26
N THR A 311 25.50 -16.78 10.24
CA THR A 311 25.19 -15.78 11.28
C THR A 311 25.13 -14.34 10.75
N SER A 312 25.72 -14.07 9.59
CA SER A 312 25.69 -12.76 8.92
C SER A 312 24.48 -12.55 8.01
N ILE A 313 23.69 -13.60 7.72
CA ILE A 313 22.57 -13.50 6.79
C ILE A 313 21.32 -13.07 7.55
N VAL A 314 20.75 -11.95 7.11
CA VAL A 314 19.61 -11.31 7.78
C VAL A 314 18.29 -11.58 7.04
N ASP A 315 18.35 -11.91 5.74
CA ASP A 315 17.16 -12.24 4.95
C ASP A 315 16.74 -13.69 5.16
N LEU A 316 15.50 -13.89 5.62
CA LEU A 316 14.96 -15.19 5.97
C LEU A 316 14.89 -16.16 4.78
N LYS A 317 14.57 -15.66 3.58
CA LYS A 317 14.45 -16.50 2.36
C LYS A 317 15.82 -16.92 1.87
N MET A 318 16.76 -15.97 1.85
CA MET A 318 18.14 -16.22 1.48
C MET A 318 18.80 -17.21 2.45
N LEU A 319 18.58 -17.02 3.76
CA LEU A 319 19.06 -17.95 4.80
C LEU A 319 18.50 -19.34 4.56
N GLY A 320 17.18 -19.47 4.37
CA GLY A 320 16.52 -20.75 4.12
C GLY A 320 17.06 -21.46 2.89
N ASN A 321 17.10 -20.78 1.74
CA ASN A 321 17.55 -21.38 0.47
C ASN A 321 19.02 -21.80 0.54
N LEU A 322 19.92 -20.92 1.02
CA LEU A 322 21.34 -21.25 1.15
C LEU A 322 21.56 -22.43 2.11
N THR A 323 20.83 -22.47 3.21
CA THR A 323 20.90 -23.57 4.18
C THR A 323 20.45 -24.89 3.56
N ILE A 324 19.28 -24.90 2.92
CA ILE A 324 18.73 -26.11 2.31
C ILE A 324 19.57 -26.58 1.12
N ASP A 325 20.00 -25.70 0.23
CA ASP A 325 20.84 -26.06 -0.92
C ASP A 325 22.22 -26.58 -0.48
N LYS A 326 22.83 -25.95 0.53
CA LYS A 326 24.13 -26.39 1.05
C LYS A 326 24.04 -27.73 1.77
N ILE A 327 23.00 -27.95 2.58
CA ILE A 327 22.77 -29.24 3.25
C ILE A 327 22.46 -30.32 2.20
N THR A 328 21.63 -30.02 1.21
CA THR A 328 21.24 -30.98 0.16
C THR A 328 22.44 -31.40 -0.69
N SER A 329 23.25 -30.44 -1.15
CA SER A 329 24.46 -30.73 -1.92
C SER A 329 25.53 -31.45 -1.09
N THR A 330 25.68 -31.10 0.19
CA THR A 330 26.70 -31.71 1.08
C THR A 330 26.37 -33.15 1.46
N PHE A 331 25.09 -33.43 1.78
CA PHE A 331 24.64 -34.77 2.17
C PHE A 331 24.03 -35.57 1.01
N SER A 332 24.00 -35.01 -0.21
CA SER A 332 23.41 -35.63 -1.41
C SER A 332 21.98 -36.11 -1.16
N LEU A 333 21.10 -35.20 -0.73
CA LEU A 333 19.71 -35.50 -0.39
C LEU A 333 18.82 -35.53 -1.63
N GLU A 334 17.83 -36.43 -1.64
CA GLU A 334 16.78 -36.41 -2.67
C GLU A 334 15.90 -35.18 -2.54
N TRP A 335 15.57 -34.80 -1.30
CA TRP A 335 14.85 -33.58 -0.97
C TRP A 335 15.15 -33.10 0.45
N ALA A 336 14.94 -31.81 0.69
CA ALA A 336 15.03 -31.20 2.02
C ALA A 336 14.15 -29.95 2.10
N LEU A 337 13.71 -29.58 3.29
CA LEU A 337 12.91 -28.38 3.50
C LEU A 337 13.11 -27.73 4.87
N MET A 338 12.81 -26.44 4.94
CA MET A 338 12.88 -25.62 6.15
C MET A 338 11.53 -24.98 6.41
N LEU A 339 10.98 -25.26 7.59
CA LEU A 339 9.76 -24.67 8.10
C LEU A 339 10.08 -23.67 9.22
N VAL A 340 9.39 -22.54 9.26
CA VAL A 340 9.57 -21.50 10.27
C VAL A 340 8.23 -21.13 10.88
N ASN A 341 8.22 -20.88 12.19
CA ASN A 341 7.04 -20.52 12.95
C ASN A 341 6.47 -19.17 12.49
N ASP A 342 5.21 -19.16 12.07
CA ASP A 342 4.44 -17.94 11.86
C ASP A 342 3.79 -17.51 13.18
N TYR A 343 4.24 -16.38 13.72
CA TYR A 343 3.79 -15.88 15.01
C TYR A 343 2.33 -15.42 15.05
N GLY A 344 1.68 -15.20 13.89
CA GLY A 344 0.26 -14.88 13.81
C GLY A 344 -0.62 -16.12 13.97
N SER A 345 -0.39 -17.13 13.13
CA SER A 345 -1.20 -18.36 13.10
C SER A 345 -0.73 -19.46 14.07
N ARG A 346 0.50 -19.34 14.61
CA ARG A 346 1.23 -20.38 15.36
C ARG A 346 1.43 -21.69 14.57
N ASN A 347 1.26 -21.65 13.26
CA ASN A 347 1.62 -22.74 12.36
C ASN A 347 3.04 -22.55 11.84
N PHE A 348 3.62 -23.58 11.24
CA PHE A 348 4.95 -23.49 10.63
C PHE A 348 4.84 -23.40 9.11
N ARG A 349 5.30 -22.30 8.51
CA ARG A 349 5.27 -22.06 7.07
C ARG A 349 6.57 -22.50 6.39
N LEU A 350 6.47 -22.94 5.15
CA LEU A 350 7.63 -23.32 4.34
C LEU A 350 8.41 -22.09 3.86
N VAL A 351 9.70 -22.03 4.22
CA VAL A 351 10.62 -20.94 3.84
C VAL A 351 11.60 -21.38 2.75
N ALA A 352 11.99 -22.65 2.72
CA ALA A 352 12.82 -23.17 1.65
C ALA A 352 12.56 -24.65 1.42
N ALA A 353 12.56 -25.08 0.17
CA ALA A 353 12.45 -26.45 -0.25
C ALA A 353 13.44 -26.76 -1.37
N HIS A 354 13.95 -27.98 -1.40
CA HIS A 354 14.73 -28.52 -2.51
C HIS A 354 14.13 -29.88 -2.88
N ASN A 355 13.63 -29.98 -4.11
CA ASN A 355 13.06 -31.21 -4.70
C ASN A 355 11.96 -31.92 -3.88
N VAL A 356 11.18 -31.20 -3.08
CA VAL A 356 10.18 -31.83 -2.21
C VAL A 356 8.99 -32.29 -3.05
N PRO A 357 8.65 -33.60 -3.06
CA PRO A 357 7.49 -34.08 -3.79
C PRO A 357 6.21 -33.59 -3.10
N PHE A 358 5.33 -32.95 -3.85
CA PHE A 358 3.98 -32.60 -3.38
C PHE A 358 2.94 -32.85 -4.48
N LYS A 359 2.14 -33.91 -4.36
CA LYS A 359 0.97 -34.23 -5.20
C LYS A 359 1.30 -34.26 -6.70
N GLY A 360 2.46 -34.80 -7.04
CA GLY A 360 2.95 -34.88 -8.43
C GLY A 360 3.73 -33.66 -8.93
N GLU A 361 3.80 -32.58 -8.14
CA GLU A 361 4.69 -31.43 -8.36
C GLU A 361 5.96 -31.55 -7.51
N ILE A 362 7.03 -30.86 -7.94
CA ILE A 362 8.28 -30.76 -7.19
C ILE A 362 8.39 -29.34 -6.64
N LEU A 363 8.23 -29.19 -5.32
CA LEU A 363 8.40 -27.91 -4.65
C LEU A 363 9.89 -27.58 -4.49
N SER A 364 10.28 -26.41 -5.01
CA SER A 364 11.61 -25.85 -4.86
C SER A 364 11.52 -24.36 -4.52
N GLY A 365 12.37 -23.87 -3.62
CA GLY A 365 12.40 -22.48 -3.19
C GLY A 365 11.34 -22.12 -2.13
N TYR A 366 10.92 -20.85 -2.15
CA TYR A 366 10.04 -20.24 -1.13
C TYR A 366 8.55 -20.43 -1.47
N ASN A 367 7.73 -20.92 -0.55
CA ASN A 367 6.28 -21.05 -0.77
C ASN A 367 5.46 -20.95 0.54
N GLU A 368 4.82 -19.81 0.78
CA GLU A 368 4.03 -19.55 2.01
C GLU A 368 2.74 -20.36 2.13
N SER A 369 2.22 -20.89 1.01
CA SER A 369 0.96 -21.63 1.00
C SER A 369 1.06 -23.02 1.65
N VAL A 370 2.29 -23.52 1.87
CA VAL A 370 2.55 -24.82 2.47
C VAL A 370 2.82 -24.64 3.96
N VAL A 371 2.00 -25.28 4.79
CA VAL A 371 1.98 -25.09 6.23
C VAL A 371 1.93 -26.43 6.96
N LEU A 372 2.66 -26.52 8.06
CA LEU A 372 2.52 -27.57 9.07
C LEU A 372 1.67 -27.03 10.24
N GLN A 373 0.50 -27.63 10.45
CA GLN A 373 -0.44 -27.18 11.48
C GLN A 373 0.09 -27.42 12.89
N LYS A 374 -0.18 -26.50 13.81
CA LYS A 374 0.19 -26.60 15.24
C LYS A 374 -0.24 -27.92 15.92
N GLY A 375 -1.34 -28.53 15.46
CA GLY A 375 -1.92 -29.74 16.03
C GLY A 375 -1.22 -31.06 15.65
N ASP A 376 -0.24 -31.01 14.74
CA ASP A 376 0.48 -32.19 14.24
C ASP A 376 1.23 -32.93 15.36
N GLU A 377 1.26 -34.25 15.26
CA GLU A 377 1.92 -35.16 16.20
C GLU A 377 3.43 -34.88 16.32
N LEU A 378 4.06 -34.39 15.24
CA LEU A 378 5.44 -33.95 15.21
C LEU A 378 5.70 -32.75 16.15
N ILE A 379 4.80 -31.78 16.18
CA ILE A 379 4.92 -30.60 17.05
C ILE A 379 4.65 -31.00 18.50
N LYS A 380 3.60 -31.80 18.76
CA LYS A 380 3.27 -32.27 20.11
C LYS A 380 4.39 -33.10 20.73
N SER A 381 4.97 -34.03 19.98
CA SER A 381 6.09 -34.85 20.47
C SER A 381 7.31 -34.01 20.84
N HIS A 382 7.64 -32.98 20.06
CA HIS A 382 8.81 -32.15 20.33
C HIS A 382 8.55 -31.08 21.41
N VAL A 383 7.34 -30.54 21.53
CA VAL A 383 6.97 -29.58 22.59
C VAL A 383 6.82 -30.26 23.96
N LEU A 384 6.32 -31.49 24.04
CA LEU A 384 6.09 -32.21 25.31
C LEU A 384 7.34 -32.84 25.93
N HIS A 385 8.33 -33.26 25.12
CA HIS A 385 9.51 -33.98 25.63
C HIS A 385 10.49 -33.16 26.49
N HIS A 386 10.30 -31.84 26.64
CA HIS A 386 11.21 -31.01 27.43
C HIS A 386 10.73 -30.63 28.84
N GLN A 387 9.49 -30.95 29.23
CA GLN A 387 9.02 -30.65 30.60
C GLN A 387 9.52 -31.61 31.69
N GLY A 388 10.38 -32.60 31.37
CA GLY A 388 10.73 -33.64 32.36
C GLY A 388 12.08 -34.35 32.24
N SER A 389 13.04 -33.90 31.44
CA SER A 389 14.34 -34.61 31.33
C SER A 389 15.53 -33.66 31.23
N ASN A 390 16.37 -33.70 32.25
CA ASN A 390 17.63 -32.97 32.40
C ASN A 390 18.80 -33.65 31.63
N LYS A 391 18.52 -34.38 30.55
CA LYS A 391 19.53 -35.08 29.73
C LYS A 391 19.61 -34.48 28.33
N SER A 392 20.63 -33.66 28.15
CA SER A 392 21.04 -32.98 26.91
C SER A 392 21.52 -33.92 25.78
N GLN A 393 21.18 -35.21 25.82
CA GLN A 393 21.76 -36.24 24.92
C GLN A 393 20.76 -36.95 24.00
N ASP A 394 19.44 -36.73 24.14
CA ASP A 394 18.42 -37.39 23.30
C ASP A 394 17.63 -36.39 22.43
N LEU A 395 18.28 -35.34 21.89
CA LEU A 395 17.65 -34.37 20.99
C LEU A 395 17.51 -34.89 19.54
N ILE A 396 18.20 -35.98 19.21
CA ILE A 396 18.08 -36.65 17.91
C ILE A 396 17.34 -37.96 18.15
N THR A 397 16.03 -37.93 17.94
CA THR A 397 15.27 -39.16 17.73
C THR A 397 15.74 -39.81 16.44
N THR A 398 16.81 -40.61 16.53
CA THR A 398 17.28 -41.50 15.46
C THR A 398 16.27 -42.65 15.36
N PHE A 399 15.08 -42.37 14.82
CA PHE A 399 14.07 -43.40 14.61
C PHE A 399 14.48 -44.27 13.42
N GLN A 400 14.48 -45.59 13.61
CA GLN A 400 14.69 -46.59 12.55
C GLN A 400 13.43 -46.75 11.66
N GLY A 401 12.77 -45.65 11.29
CA GLY A 401 11.56 -45.62 10.46
C GLY A 401 11.33 -44.25 9.83
N THR A 402 10.55 -44.19 8.75
CA THR A 402 10.16 -42.94 8.09
C THR A 402 9.27 -42.10 9.01
N LEU A 403 9.77 -40.95 9.46
CA LEU A 403 8.99 -39.98 10.23
C LEU A 403 7.97 -39.33 9.31
N LYS A 404 6.69 -39.42 9.67
CA LYS A 404 5.61 -38.85 8.86
C LYS A 404 5.48 -37.36 9.15
N VAL A 405 5.65 -36.53 8.14
CA VAL A 405 5.40 -35.09 8.20
C VAL A 405 4.18 -34.79 7.34
N ASN A 406 3.12 -34.24 7.92
CA ASN A 406 1.93 -33.88 7.16
C ASN A 406 2.00 -32.40 6.77
N LEU A 407 2.27 -32.13 5.49
CA LEU A 407 2.21 -30.79 4.94
C LEU A 407 0.80 -30.53 4.41
N GLU A 408 0.32 -29.30 4.59
CA GLU A 408 -0.97 -28.86 4.08
C GLU A 408 -0.81 -27.65 3.17
N LYS A 409 -1.47 -27.68 2.01
CA LYS A 409 -1.55 -26.56 1.06
C LYS A 409 -2.99 -26.49 0.54
N GLU A 410 -3.66 -25.36 0.76
CA GLU A 410 -5.02 -25.08 0.22
C GLU A 410 -6.04 -26.20 0.51
N GLY A 411 -5.98 -26.80 1.71
CA GLY A 411 -6.89 -27.89 2.14
C GLY A 411 -6.48 -29.30 1.70
N PHE A 412 -5.42 -29.45 0.89
CA PHE A 412 -4.84 -30.76 0.56
C PHE A 412 -3.72 -31.12 1.53
N LYS A 413 -3.72 -32.39 2.00
CA LYS A 413 -2.71 -32.93 2.91
C LYS A 413 -1.84 -33.95 2.23
N GLU A 414 -0.53 -33.88 2.48
CA GLU A 414 0.44 -34.84 1.99
C GLU A 414 1.41 -35.27 3.08
N THR A 415 1.61 -36.57 3.18
CA THR A 415 2.49 -37.16 4.18
C THR A 415 3.84 -37.50 3.56
N LEU A 416 4.88 -36.79 3.99
CA LEU A 416 6.26 -37.04 3.62
C LEU A 416 6.94 -37.98 4.61
N GLY A 417 7.77 -38.88 4.11
CA GLY A 417 8.64 -39.74 4.91
C GLY A 417 9.99 -39.08 5.15
N ALA A 418 10.13 -38.33 6.24
CA ALA A 418 11.38 -37.72 6.65
C ALA A 418 12.37 -38.77 7.18
N SER A 419 13.64 -38.59 6.82
CA SER A 419 14.76 -39.40 7.31
C SER A 419 15.42 -38.77 8.54
N LEU A 420 15.40 -37.44 8.65
CA LEU A 420 15.86 -36.71 9.84
C LEU A 420 15.06 -35.41 10.00
N ILE A 421 14.72 -35.07 11.24
CA ILE A 421 14.06 -33.81 11.59
C ILE A 421 14.92 -33.10 12.62
N LEU A 422 15.20 -31.82 12.36
CA LEU A 422 16.03 -30.97 13.21
C LEU A 422 15.18 -29.82 13.73
N PRO A 423 14.90 -29.76 15.04
CA PRO A 423 14.22 -28.62 15.62
C PRO A 423 15.18 -27.43 15.71
N LEU A 424 14.79 -26.28 15.14
CA LEU A 424 15.52 -25.02 15.28
C LEU A 424 15.03 -24.30 16.52
N ARG A 425 15.79 -24.43 17.61
CA ARG A 425 15.46 -23.84 18.91
C ARG A 425 16.46 -22.77 19.32
N PHE A 426 15.93 -21.60 19.66
CA PHE A 426 16.71 -20.56 20.31
C PHE A 426 16.27 -20.47 21.78
N LYS A 427 17.17 -20.82 22.70
CA LYS A 427 16.86 -21.05 24.13
C LYS A 427 15.75 -22.10 24.27
N GLU A 428 14.64 -21.77 24.92
CA GLU A 428 13.48 -22.68 25.09
C GLU A 428 12.44 -22.58 23.97
N ARG A 429 12.66 -21.69 22.99
CA ARG A 429 11.66 -21.40 21.96
C ARG A 429 11.95 -22.16 20.66
N LEU A 430 10.95 -22.92 20.19
CA LEU A 430 10.97 -23.55 18.88
C LEU A 430 10.57 -22.54 17.79
N ASN A 431 11.54 -22.19 16.95
CA ASN A 431 11.39 -21.21 15.87
C ASN A 431 11.19 -21.86 14.50
N GLY A 432 11.58 -23.13 14.33
CA GLY A 432 11.43 -23.81 13.05
C GLY A 432 11.83 -25.27 13.07
N PHE A 433 11.80 -25.90 11.90
CA PHE A 433 12.29 -27.25 11.64
C PHE A 433 13.07 -27.28 10.34
N ILE A 434 14.15 -28.05 10.30
CA ILE A 434 14.76 -28.53 9.05
C ILE A 434 14.43 -30.01 8.92
N ILE A 435 13.84 -30.38 7.79
CA ILE A 435 13.37 -31.74 7.52
C ILE A 435 14.14 -32.26 6.32
N LEU A 436 14.84 -33.37 6.52
CA LEU A 436 15.71 -33.97 5.52
C LEU A 436 15.09 -35.27 5.00
N GLY A 437 15.04 -35.38 3.68
CA GLY A 437 14.70 -36.59 2.96
C GLY A 437 15.81 -37.65 2.98
N PRO A 438 15.61 -38.75 2.25
CA PRO A 438 16.61 -39.81 2.11
C PRO A 438 17.84 -39.31 1.35
N ARG A 439 19.03 -39.83 1.68
CA ARG A 439 20.25 -39.53 0.92
C ARG A 439 20.35 -40.45 -0.29
N SER A 440 20.76 -39.90 -1.43
CA SER A 440 21.02 -40.64 -2.66
C SER A 440 22.28 -41.50 -2.60
N ASP A 441 23.12 -41.37 -1.56
CA ASP A 441 24.37 -42.10 -1.36
C ASP A 441 24.33 -43.15 -0.22
N LYS A 442 23.38 -43.04 0.73
CA LYS A 442 23.21 -43.95 1.89
C LYS A 442 21.78 -43.86 2.47
N ASP A 443 21.22 -44.97 2.93
CA ASP A 443 19.87 -44.98 3.55
C ASP A 443 19.85 -44.60 5.05
N TYR A 444 20.98 -44.17 5.63
CA TYR A 444 21.06 -43.83 7.06
C TYR A 444 22.03 -42.67 7.32
N TYR A 445 21.77 -41.92 8.40
CA TYR A 445 22.70 -40.96 8.97
C TYR A 445 23.50 -41.65 10.08
N ASN A 446 24.83 -41.56 10.03
CA ASN A 446 25.67 -42.09 11.11
C ASN A 446 25.79 -41.06 12.26
N GLN A 447 26.38 -41.46 13.39
CA GLN A 447 26.52 -40.59 14.56
C GLN A 447 27.31 -39.30 14.26
N TYR A 448 28.33 -39.37 13.41
CA TYR A 448 29.09 -38.18 12.99
C TYR A 448 28.26 -37.25 12.10
N ASP A 449 27.47 -37.80 11.17
CA ASP A 449 26.55 -37.03 10.33
C ASP A 449 25.55 -36.29 11.23
N THR A 450 24.98 -36.98 12.22
CA THR A 450 24.02 -36.40 13.14
C THR A 450 24.63 -35.32 14.04
N GLU A 451 25.87 -35.51 14.54
CA GLU A 451 26.58 -34.49 15.33
C GLU A 451 26.88 -33.23 14.52
N ILE A 452 27.31 -33.39 13.27
CA ILE A 452 27.60 -32.27 12.36
C ILE A 452 26.31 -31.52 11.99
N ILE A 453 25.26 -32.27 11.65
CA ILE A 453 23.96 -31.70 11.30
C ILE A 453 23.34 -30.98 12.50
N GLN A 454 23.53 -31.48 13.72
CA GLN A 454 23.08 -30.81 14.94
C GLN A 454 23.83 -29.50 15.17
N LEU A 455 25.16 -29.49 15.01
CA LEU A 455 25.95 -28.26 15.11
C LEU A 455 25.50 -27.20 14.09
N LEU A 456 25.18 -27.62 12.86
CA LEU A 456 24.60 -26.73 11.87
C LEU A 456 23.19 -26.27 12.26
N GLY A 457 22.35 -27.17 12.79
CA GLY A 457 21.01 -26.84 13.27
C GLY A 457 21.02 -25.77 14.35
N ASP A 458 21.94 -25.87 15.31
CA ASP A 458 22.10 -24.88 16.39
C ASP A 458 22.49 -23.51 15.83
N GLN A 459 23.46 -23.48 14.91
CA GLN A 459 23.93 -22.24 14.26
C GLN A 459 22.86 -21.63 13.34
N CYS A 460 22.12 -22.47 12.61
CA CYS A 460 20.96 -22.08 11.83
C CYS A 460 19.86 -21.49 12.74
N SER A 461 19.68 -22.02 13.95
CA SER A 461 18.68 -21.50 14.87
C SER A 461 19.02 -20.10 15.38
N VAL A 462 20.31 -19.81 15.61
CA VAL A 462 20.77 -18.45 15.97
C VAL A 462 20.58 -17.50 14.79
N ALA A 463 21.00 -17.90 13.58
CA ALA A 463 20.82 -17.09 12.37
C ALA A 463 19.33 -16.83 12.07
N LEU A 464 18.48 -17.83 12.28
CA LEU A 464 17.03 -17.73 12.11
C LEU A 464 16.41 -16.72 13.07
N GLU A 465 16.78 -16.74 14.35
CA GLU A 465 16.30 -15.74 15.33
C GLU A 465 16.74 -14.32 14.94
N ASN A 466 17.98 -14.16 14.46
CA ASN A 466 18.48 -12.87 13.99
C ASN A 466 17.68 -12.36 12.78
N ALA A 467 17.43 -13.22 11.79
CA ALA A 467 16.64 -12.88 10.61
C ALA A 467 15.20 -12.50 10.96
N ILE A 468 14.54 -13.29 11.83
CA ILE A 468 13.19 -13.02 12.35
C ILE A 468 13.14 -11.68 13.11
N THR A 469 14.13 -11.42 13.97
CA THR A 469 14.20 -10.20 14.77
C THR A 469 14.35 -8.97 13.88
N PHE A 470 15.20 -9.05 12.86
CA PHE A 470 15.39 -7.96 11.91
C PHE A 470 14.14 -7.68 11.07
N GLU A 471 13.44 -8.72 10.60
CA GLU A 471 12.17 -8.57 9.89
C GLU A 471 11.12 -7.85 10.76
N ARG A 472 11.02 -8.22 12.05
CA ARG A 472 10.15 -7.55 13.02
C ARG A 472 10.53 -6.09 13.24
N LEU A 473 11.82 -5.79 13.37
CA LEU A 473 12.33 -4.44 13.57
C LEU A 473 12.03 -3.55 12.35
N LYS A 474 12.23 -4.07 11.14
CA LYS A 474 11.89 -3.39 9.88
C LYS A 474 10.40 -3.07 9.78
N PHE A 475 9.53 -3.99 10.20
CA PHE A 475 8.09 -3.77 10.24
C PHE A 475 7.70 -2.69 11.26
N GLN A 476 8.27 -2.72 12.46
CA GLN A 476 8.06 -1.68 13.48
C GLN A 476 8.52 -0.30 13.01
N GLN A 477 9.66 -0.21 12.35
CA GLN A 477 10.17 1.04 11.79
C GLN A 477 9.23 1.64 10.75
N LYS A 478 8.71 0.82 9.83
CA LYS A 478 7.70 1.27 8.85
C LYS A 478 6.43 1.77 9.53
N ARG A 479 5.96 1.06 10.57
CA ARG A 479 4.77 1.47 11.34
C ARG A 479 5.00 2.80 12.07
N LEU A 480 6.17 3.01 12.68
CA LEU A 480 6.52 4.27 13.33
C LEU A 480 6.60 5.43 12.32
N GLN A 481 7.20 5.20 11.15
CA GLN A 481 7.23 6.21 10.08
C GLN A 481 5.82 6.57 9.62
N HIS A 482 4.94 5.57 9.45
CA HIS A 482 3.54 5.80 9.12
C HIS A 482 2.83 6.63 10.19
N ILE A 483 2.96 6.27 11.47
CA ILE A 483 2.34 7.03 12.58
C ILE A 483 2.88 8.47 12.63
N ASN A 484 4.19 8.66 12.47
CA ASN A 484 4.78 9.99 12.44
C ASN A 484 4.27 10.82 11.24
N SER A 485 4.13 10.20 10.06
CA SER A 485 3.54 10.88 8.91
C SER A 485 2.06 11.22 9.13
N GLU A 486 1.29 10.34 9.78
CA GLU A 486 -0.11 10.63 10.12
C GLU A 486 -0.22 11.74 11.15
N LEU A 487 0.63 11.74 12.18
CA LEU A 487 0.69 12.81 13.16
C LEU A 487 1.10 14.14 12.52
N ALA A 488 2.09 14.15 11.63
CA ALA A 488 2.49 15.34 10.88
C ALA A 488 1.36 15.84 9.98
N ILE A 489 0.69 14.94 9.25
CA ILE A 489 -0.48 15.27 8.42
C ILE A 489 -1.63 15.79 9.28
N SER A 490 -1.90 15.17 10.44
CA SER A 490 -2.95 15.58 11.36
C SER A 490 -2.67 16.96 11.95
N ARG A 491 -1.43 17.21 12.40
CA ARG A 491 -0.99 18.53 12.88
C ARG A 491 -1.09 19.59 11.79
N ASN A 492 -0.56 19.32 10.59
CA ASN A 492 -0.65 20.25 9.47
C ASN A 492 -2.10 20.51 9.05
N LYS A 493 -2.97 19.51 9.13
CA LYS A 493 -4.42 19.68 8.91
C LYS A 493 -5.02 20.60 9.97
N LEU A 494 -4.75 20.38 11.25
CA LEU A 494 -5.26 21.23 12.34
C LEU A 494 -4.76 22.67 12.21
N ASP A 495 -3.48 22.87 11.92
CA ASP A 495 -2.88 24.20 11.69
C ASP A 495 -3.50 24.87 10.45
N ALA A 496 -3.71 24.11 9.37
CA ALA A 496 -4.37 24.61 8.16
C ALA A 496 -5.86 24.92 8.40
N PHE A 497 -6.58 24.13 9.20
CA PHE A 497 -7.96 24.43 9.59
C PHE A 497 -8.03 25.68 10.45
N PHE A 498 -7.20 25.77 11.49
CA PHE A 498 -7.14 26.93 12.39
C PHE A 498 -6.83 28.23 11.62
N ASN A 499 -5.85 28.18 10.72
CA ASN A 499 -5.45 29.31 9.87
C ASN A 499 -6.38 29.59 8.69
N GLY A 500 -7.09 28.57 8.20
CA GLY A 500 -8.08 28.70 7.12
C GLY A 500 -9.40 29.30 7.58
N ILE A 501 -9.68 29.33 8.89
CA ILE A 501 -10.82 30.05 9.44
C ILE A 501 -10.60 31.55 9.23
N THR A 502 -11.51 32.17 8.50
CA THR A 502 -11.46 33.59 8.11
C THR A 502 -11.80 34.55 9.25
N THR A 503 -12.30 34.02 10.36
CA THR A 503 -12.66 34.78 11.55
C THR A 503 -11.48 34.86 12.51
N PRO A 504 -11.18 36.02 13.13
CA PRO A 504 -10.10 36.12 14.10
C PRO A 504 -10.32 35.18 15.29
N ILE A 505 -9.33 34.34 15.57
CA ILE A 505 -9.31 33.42 16.70
C ILE A 505 -7.97 33.57 17.42
N SER A 506 -8.02 33.61 18.75
CA SER A 506 -6.84 33.50 19.58
C SER A 506 -7.07 32.54 20.74
N ILE A 507 -6.01 31.88 21.18
CA ILE A 507 -5.99 31.10 22.42
C ILE A 507 -5.12 31.85 23.41
N GLN A 508 -5.60 32.02 24.63
CA GLN A 508 -4.95 32.85 25.64
C GLN A 508 -4.88 32.12 26.98
N ASP A 509 -3.90 32.50 27.80
CA ASP A 509 -3.72 31.98 29.15
C ASP A 509 -4.35 32.88 30.24
N ILE A 510 -4.31 32.40 31.48
CA ILE A 510 -4.75 33.14 32.67
C ILE A 510 -4.04 34.47 32.90
N ASN A 511 -2.84 34.66 32.34
CA ASN A 511 -2.05 35.87 32.46
C ASN A 511 -2.30 36.84 31.29
N TYR A 512 -3.36 36.65 30.50
CA TYR A 512 -3.69 37.47 29.33
C TYR A 512 -2.68 37.37 28.17
N ASN A 513 -1.80 36.36 28.18
CA ASN A 513 -0.88 36.15 27.07
C ASN A 513 -1.60 35.43 25.94
N ILE A 514 -1.37 35.86 24.71
CA ILE A 514 -1.81 35.14 23.51
C ILE A 514 -0.84 33.97 23.27
N ILE A 515 -1.31 32.75 23.43
CA ILE A 515 -0.53 31.51 23.17
C ILE A 515 -0.41 31.27 21.67
N THR A 516 -1.51 31.47 20.94
CA THR A 516 -1.53 31.35 19.48
C THR A 516 -2.69 32.16 18.91
N ALA A 517 -2.56 32.59 17.66
CA ALA A 517 -3.59 33.29 16.92
C ALA A 517 -3.57 32.85 15.45
N ASN A 518 -4.73 32.83 14.80
CA ASN A 518 -4.82 32.43 13.40
C ASN A 518 -4.48 33.60 12.45
N TYR A 519 -4.30 33.31 11.16
CA TYR A 519 -4.02 34.36 10.16
C TYR A 519 -5.10 35.42 10.05
N ALA A 520 -6.36 35.09 10.32
CA ALA A 520 -7.44 36.06 10.34
C ALA A 520 -7.23 37.13 11.43
N ALA A 521 -6.76 36.76 12.62
CA ALA A 521 -6.43 37.71 13.67
C ALA A 521 -5.27 38.63 13.28
N SER A 522 -4.23 38.10 12.66
CA SER A 522 -3.11 38.92 12.15
C SER A 522 -3.53 39.97 11.14
N ARG A 523 -4.36 39.57 10.17
CA ARG A 523 -4.90 40.49 9.16
C ARG A 523 -5.81 41.54 9.78
N TYR A 524 -6.66 41.13 10.72
CA TYR A 524 -7.63 42.03 11.32
C TYR A 524 -6.98 43.08 12.23
N PHE A 525 -6.04 42.67 13.08
CA PHE A 525 -5.33 43.60 13.97
C PHE A 525 -4.12 44.27 13.33
N GLU A 526 -3.89 44.05 12.02
CA GLU A 526 -2.79 44.59 11.22
C GLU A 526 -1.41 44.40 11.88
N LYS A 527 -1.23 43.27 12.57
CA LYS A 527 0.01 42.92 13.29
C LYS A 527 0.47 41.52 12.93
N PRO A 528 1.78 41.29 12.72
CA PRO A 528 2.29 39.96 12.40
C PRO A 528 2.03 38.98 13.56
N ILE A 529 1.83 37.69 13.24
CA ILE A 529 1.61 36.63 14.25
C ILE A 529 2.69 36.61 15.33
N ASP A 530 3.95 36.86 14.93
CA ASP A 530 5.08 36.83 15.86
C ASP A 530 5.04 37.96 16.89
N GLU A 531 4.33 39.06 16.60
CA GLU A 531 4.08 40.14 17.57
C GLU A 531 2.81 39.88 18.42
N LEU A 532 1.84 39.16 17.87
CA LEU A 532 0.63 38.77 18.58
C LEU A 532 0.93 37.72 19.65
N VAL A 533 1.65 36.66 19.27
CA VAL A 533 1.97 35.53 20.14
C VAL A 533 2.97 35.95 21.22
N GLY A 534 2.65 35.64 22.47
CA GLY A 534 3.42 36.04 23.66
C GLY A 534 3.09 37.43 24.19
N SER A 535 2.37 38.26 23.44
CA SER A 535 1.93 39.57 23.87
C SER A 535 0.64 39.54 24.67
N LYS A 536 0.35 40.64 25.38
CA LYS A 536 -0.88 40.80 26.19
C LYS A 536 -2.07 41.18 25.32
N CYS A 537 -3.20 40.47 25.44
CA CYS A 537 -4.39 40.71 24.61
C CYS A 537 -4.92 42.15 24.71
N TYR A 538 -4.96 42.74 25.91
CA TYR A 538 -5.43 44.11 26.11
C TYR A 538 -4.55 45.17 25.45
N LYS A 539 -3.25 44.88 25.28
CA LYS A 539 -2.30 45.78 24.62
C LYS A 539 -2.41 45.65 23.10
N VAL A 540 -2.48 44.43 22.59
CA VAL A 540 -2.38 44.20 21.15
C VAL A 540 -3.72 44.41 20.44
N PHE A 541 -4.83 44.01 21.05
CA PHE A 541 -6.18 44.11 20.45
C PHE A 541 -6.89 45.43 20.75
N PHE A 542 -6.63 46.03 21.91
CA PHE A 542 -7.39 47.21 22.37
C PHE A 542 -6.53 48.44 22.65
N ASP A 543 -5.21 48.35 22.41
CA ASP A 543 -4.23 49.41 22.66
C ASP A 543 -4.30 50.01 24.07
N ARG A 544 -4.43 49.13 25.09
CA ARG A 544 -4.50 49.50 26.51
C ARG A 544 -3.23 49.09 27.24
N ASP A 545 -2.88 49.82 28.29
CA ASP A 545 -1.78 49.46 29.21
C ASP A 545 -2.24 48.60 30.39
N ARG A 546 -3.55 48.43 30.58
CA ARG A 546 -4.15 47.67 31.67
C ARG A 546 -5.28 46.75 31.18
N PRO A 547 -5.55 45.63 31.90
CA PRO A 547 -6.68 44.75 31.60
C PRO A 547 -8.04 45.48 31.61
N CYS A 548 -9.03 44.88 30.95
CA CYS A 548 -10.41 45.39 30.92
C CYS A 548 -11.01 45.43 32.33
N ILE A 549 -11.79 46.48 32.63
CA ILE A 549 -12.45 46.71 33.95
C ILE A 549 -13.37 45.53 34.31
N GLU A 550 -14.05 44.93 33.33
CA GLU A 550 -14.84 43.71 33.44
C GLU A 550 -14.42 42.75 32.32
N CYS A 551 -13.41 41.93 32.61
CA CYS A 551 -12.83 41.04 31.60
C CYS A 551 -13.55 39.69 31.58
N MET A 552 -14.53 39.54 30.70
CA MET A 552 -15.28 38.28 30.52
C MET A 552 -14.39 37.07 30.17
N ALA A 553 -13.22 37.31 29.60
CA ALA A 553 -12.20 36.27 29.38
C ALA A 553 -11.73 35.62 30.69
N GLN A 554 -11.57 36.41 31.75
CA GLN A 554 -11.20 35.91 33.07
C GLN A 554 -12.38 35.21 33.73
N ASP A 555 -13.58 35.78 33.64
CA ASP A 555 -14.79 35.15 34.16
C ASP A 555 -15.01 33.76 33.53
N CYS A 556 -14.74 33.63 32.22
CA CYS A 556 -14.75 32.36 31.49
C CYS A 556 -13.76 31.33 32.08
N LEU A 557 -12.53 31.75 32.41
CA LEU A 557 -11.51 30.88 33.02
C LEU A 557 -11.88 30.46 34.45
N TYR A 558 -12.36 31.40 35.27
CA TYR A 558 -12.71 31.14 36.67
C TYR A 558 -13.93 30.24 36.81
N THR A 559 -14.99 30.53 36.05
CA THR A 559 -16.26 29.78 36.14
C THR A 559 -16.26 28.52 35.27
N ARG A 560 -15.35 28.42 34.28
CA ARG A 560 -15.32 27.38 33.24
C ARG A 560 -16.60 27.29 32.42
N LEU A 561 -17.28 28.42 32.23
CA LEU A 561 -18.45 28.56 31.37
C LEU A 561 -18.14 29.48 30.18
N PRO A 562 -18.83 29.31 29.04
CA PRO A 562 -18.67 30.23 27.92
C PRO A 562 -19.34 31.59 28.20
N PHE A 563 -18.72 32.66 27.71
CA PHE A 563 -19.26 34.03 27.79
C PHE A 563 -19.28 34.68 26.42
N SER A 564 -20.18 35.63 26.21
CA SER A 564 -20.22 36.45 25.01
C SER A 564 -20.42 37.93 25.34
N ALA A 565 -19.80 38.79 24.55
CA ALA A 565 -19.91 40.23 24.68
C ALA A 565 -20.06 40.89 23.31
N GLU A 566 -21.06 41.75 23.14
CA GLU A 566 -21.11 42.61 21.97
C GLU A 566 -20.26 43.87 22.22
N ARG A 567 -19.41 44.20 21.25
CA ARG A 567 -18.54 45.38 21.26
C ARG A 567 -18.51 45.99 19.87
N GLN A 568 -18.47 47.31 19.83
CA GLN A 568 -18.26 48.06 18.61
C GLN A 568 -16.78 48.42 18.51
N ASP A 569 -16.20 48.37 17.30
CA ASP A 569 -14.85 48.85 17.04
C ASP A 569 -14.70 50.34 17.42
N ALA A 570 -13.49 50.76 17.76
CA ALA A 570 -13.11 52.14 18.04
C ALA A 570 -13.54 53.15 16.96
N LYS A 571 -13.65 52.74 15.69
CA LYS A 571 -14.15 53.59 14.59
C LYS A 571 -15.67 53.62 14.47
N GLY A 572 -16.40 52.79 15.21
CA GLY A 572 -17.87 52.73 15.18
C GLY A 572 -18.46 52.01 13.95
N ILE A 573 -17.63 51.48 13.06
CA ILE A 573 -18.07 50.98 11.75
C ILE A 573 -18.51 49.50 11.83
N ILE A 574 -17.84 48.71 12.67
CA ILE A 574 -18.02 47.26 12.73
C ILE A 574 -18.51 46.85 14.12
N ASN A 575 -19.54 46.00 14.15
CA ASN A 575 -20.07 45.38 15.37
C ASN A 575 -19.53 43.96 15.52
N PHE A 576 -18.92 43.67 16.66
CA PHE A 576 -18.37 42.37 17.00
C PHE A 576 -19.15 41.70 18.12
N SER A 577 -19.29 40.39 18.00
CA SER A 577 -19.58 39.50 19.12
C SER A 577 -18.29 38.77 19.49
N LEU A 578 -17.75 39.10 20.67
CA LEU A 578 -16.60 38.45 21.28
C LEU A 578 -17.11 37.24 22.06
N ASN A 579 -16.67 36.04 21.69
CA ASN A 579 -17.07 34.80 22.34
C ASN A 579 -15.87 34.11 22.99
N PHE A 580 -16.01 33.73 24.25
CA PHE A 580 -14.98 33.12 25.07
C PHE A 580 -15.38 31.69 25.43
N TYR A 581 -14.51 30.72 25.14
CA TYR A 581 -14.74 29.31 25.41
C TYR A 581 -13.57 28.72 26.22
N PRO A 582 -13.82 28.09 27.38
CA PRO A 582 -12.76 27.48 28.16
C PRO A 582 -12.31 26.18 27.50
N ILE A 583 -10.99 25.96 27.37
CA ILE A 583 -10.45 24.72 26.81
C ILE A 583 -10.09 23.78 27.97
N PRO A 584 -10.64 22.55 28.01
CA PRO A 584 -10.29 21.58 29.04
C PRO A 584 -8.83 21.12 28.85
N VAL A 585 -8.02 21.33 29.88
CA VAL A 585 -6.60 20.95 29.92
C VAL A 585 -6.32 19.98 31.08
N PRO A 586 -5.26 19.14 31.01
CA PRO A 586 -4.84 18.27 32.11
C PRO A 586 -4.54 19.05 33.40
N LYS A 587 -4.65 18.39 34.57
CA LYS A 587 -4.54 19.03 35.91
C LYS A 587 -3.27 19.88 36.12
N ASP A 588 -2.17 19.57 35.44
CA ASP A 588 -0.87 20.24 35.59
C ASP A 588 -0.57 21.25 34.48
N SER A 589 -1.53 21.54 33.60
CA SER A 589 -1.37 22.49 32.50
C SER A 589 -2.01 23.85 32.84
N PRO A 590 -1.43 24.97 32.35
CA PRO A 590 -2.02 26.29 32.55
C PRO A 590 -3.42 26.33 31.94
N LEU A 591 -4.37 26.97 32.63
CA LEU A 591 -5.72 27.16 32.11
C LEU A 591 -5.68 28.10 30.91
N ILE A 592 -6.39 27.71 29.85
CA ILE A 592 -6.45 28.46 28.59
C ILE A 592 -7.89 28.55 28.10
N PHE A 593 -8.18 29.58 27.33
CA PHE A 593 -9.47 29.77 26.67
C PHE A 593 -9.27 30.19 25.22
N LEU A 594 -10.29 29.95 24.41
CA LEU A 594 -10.40 30.39 23.03
C LEU A 594 -11.26 31.65 22.98
N GLU A 595 -10.74 32.70 22.34
CA GLU A 595 -11.48 33.92 22.01
C GLU A 595 -11.77 33.94 20.50
N PHE A 596 -13.02 34.17 20.15
CA PHE A 596 -13.55 34.18 18.78
C PHE A 596 -14.24 35.52 18.49
N PHE A 597 -13.80 36.24 17.46
CA PHE A 597 -14.33 37.56 17.08
C PHE A 597 -15.31 37.44 15.91
N GLN A 598 -16.61 37.42 16.17
CA GLN A 598 -17.59 37.34 15.11
C GLN A 598 -18.03 38.73 14.64
N ASP A 599 -17.80 39.06 13.37
CA ASP A 599 -18.42 40.23 12.76
C ASP A 599 -19.93 39.97 12.58
N ILE A 600 -20.73 40.73 13.32
CA ILE A 600 -22.19 40.68 13.30
C ILE A 600 -22.80 41.90 12.60
N THR A 601 -22.00 42.71 11.91
CA THR A 601 -22.44 43.95 11.27
C THR A 601 -23.56 43.70 10.28
N LYS A 602 -23.32 42.82 9.29
CA LYS A 602 -24.34 42.46 8.30
C LYS A 602 -25.59 41.85 8.94
N GLN A 603 -25.43 41.05 9.99
CA GLN A 603 -26.56 40.45 10.69
C GLN A 603 -27.39 41.51 11.40
N LYS A 604 -26.76 42.46 12.09
CA LYS A 604 -27.44 43.62 12.69
C LYS A 604 -28.14 44.47 11.64
N THR A 605 -27.48 44.78 10.52
CA THR A 605 -28.09 45.55 9.42
C THR A 605 -29.29 44.83 8.82
N LEU A 606 -29.17 43.52 8.55
CA LEU A 606 -30.29 42.72 8.04
C LEU A 606 -31.42 42.58 9.07
N GLN A 607 -31.09 42.47 10.36
CA GLN A 607 -32.08 42.44 11.43
C GLN A 607 -32.82 43.78 11.51
N GLU A 608 -32.11 44.90 11.39
CA GLU A 608 -32.71 46.23 11.30
C GLU A 608 -33.57 46.37 10.04
N GLU A 609 -33.11 45.92 8.87
CA GLU A 609 -33.88 45.88 7.62
C GLU A 609 -35.13 45.00 7.74
N LEU A 610 -35.03 43.84 8.41
CA LEU A 610 -36.17 42.96 8.68
C LEU A 610 -37.18 43.61 9.62
N ILE A 611 -36.70 44.23 10.71
CA ILE A 611 -37.56 44.98 11.63
C ILE A 611 -38.25 46.14 10.88
N GLN A 612 -37.53 46.82 9.98
CA GLN A 612 -38.12 47.85 9.12
C GLN A 612 -39.13 47.28 8.13
N SER A 613 -38.83 46.14 7.49
CA SER A 613 -39.74 45.45 6.57
C SER A 613 -40.99 44.93 7.27
N GLU A 614 -40.86 44.42 8.50
CA GLU A 614 -41.98 43.94 9.32
C GLU A 614 -42.84 45.12 9.79
N LYS A 615 -42.21 46.23 10.21
CA LYS A 615 -42.92 47.50 10.46
C LYS A 615 -43.68 47.98 9.22
N LEU A 616 -43.06 47.95 8.04
CA LEU A 616 -43.69 48.35 6.78
C LEU A 616 -44.84 47.42 6.36
N ALA A 617 -44.70 46.11 6.54
CA ALA A 617 -45.76 45.15 6.26
C ALA A 617 -46.95 45.29 7.24
N GLY A 618 -46.66 45.53 8.52
CA GLY A 618 -47.67 45.85 9.53
C GLY A 618 -48.43 47.13 9.20
N ILE A 619 -47.71 48.18 8.79
CA ILE A 619 -48.31 49.43 8.29
C ILE A 619 -49.17 49.17 7.05
N GLY A 620 -48.70 48.38 6.07
CA GLY A 620 -49.46 48.09 4.84
C GLY A 620 -50.81 47.38 5.08
N THR A 621 -50.89 46.53 6.11
CA THR A 621 -52.13 45.83 6.49
C THR A 621 -53.10 46.76 7.21
N LEU A 622 -52.59 47.58 8.14
CA LEU A 622 -53.38 48.59 8.87
C LEU A 622 -53.90 49.69 7.93
N VAL A 623 -53.06 50.17 7.01
CA VAL A 623 -53.39 51.22 6.04
C VAL A 623 -54.54 50.79 5.13
N SER A 624 -54.63 49.52 4.71
CA SER A 624 -55.74 49.05 3.88
C SER A 624 -57.10 49.05 4.60
N GLY A 625 -57.11 48.79 5.91
CA GLY A 625 -58.33 48.86 6.73
C GLY A 625 -58.72 50.30 7.07
N ILE A 626 -57.74 51.07 7.55
CA ILE A 626 -57.91 52.49 7.92
C ILE A 626 -58.30 53.34 6.69
N ALA A 627 -57.74 53.08 5.51
CA ALA A 627 -58.10 53.81 4.30
C ALA A 627 -59.58 53.65 3.94
N HIS A 628 -60.14 52.45 4.13
CA HIS A 628 -61.55 52.22 3.87
C HIS A 628 -62.45 52.90 4.90
N GLU A 629 -62.02 52.97 6.16
CA GLU A 629 -62.74 53.64 7.24
C GLU A 629 -62.64 55.17 7.21
N ILE A 630 -61.57 55.75 6.66
CA ILE A 630 -61.42 57.22 6.51
C ILE A 630 -62.02 57.71 5.19
N ASN A 631 -61.96 56.93 4.11
CA ASN A 631 -62.61 57.31 2.84
C ASN A 631 -64.14 57.44 3.00
N ASN A 632 -64.76 56.66 3.90
CA ASN A 632 -66.19 56.73 4.15
C ASN A 632 -66.66 58.11 4.72
N PRO A 633 -66.11 58.63 5.84
CA PRO A 633 -66.46 59.95 6.34
C PRO A 633 -65.98 61.08 5.41
N LEU A 634 -64.82 60.94 4.74
CA LEU A 634 -64.37 61.93 3.74
C LEU A 634 -65.37 62.04 2.58
N GLY A 635 -65.88 60.91 2.08
CA GLY A 635 -66.91 60.89 1.05
C GLY A 635 -68.20 61.57 1.49
N ALA A 636 -68.61 61.41 2.75
CA ALA A 636 -69.76 62.10 3.32
C ALA A 636 -69.53 63.62 3.49
N ILE A 637 -68.33 64.03 3.92
CA ILE A 637 -67.95 65.44 4.04
C ILE A 637 -67.95 66.11 2.66
N LEU A 638 -67.32 65.47 1.67
CA LEU A 638 -67.32 65.92 0.27
C LEU A 638 -68.74 66.03 -0.27
N GLY A 639 -69.55 64.98 -0.15
CA GLY A 639 -70.92 64.99 -0.65
C GLY A 639 -71.81 66.05 0.02
N THR A 640 -71.62 66.33 1.31
CA THR A 640 -72.36 67.37 2.01
C THR A 640 -71.88 68.77 1.60
N ALA A 641 -70.57 68.96 1.49
CA ALA A 641 -70.00 70.24 1.05
C ALA A 641 -70.38 70.56 -0.41
N ASP A 642 -70.41 69.56 -1.30
CA ASP A 642 -70.87 69.70 -2.69
C ASP A 642 -72.35 70.09 -2.77
N LEU A 643 -73.19 69.65 -1.83
CA LEU A 643 -74.60 70.08 -1.73
C LEU A 643 -74.73 71.50 -1.16
N MET A 644 -73.80 71.94 -0.32
CA MET A 644 -73.80 73.28 0.27
C MET A 644 -73.29 74.34 -0.70
N ILE A 645 -72.38 74.00 -1.63
CA ILE A 645 -71.82 74.94 -2.61
C ILE A 645 -72.93 75.69 -3.38
N PRO A 646 -73.95 75.03 -3.97
CA PRO A 646 -75.06 75.69 -4.66
C PRO A 646 -75.97 76.54 -3.75
N GLU A 647 -76.06 76.23 -2.46
CA GLU A 647 -76.87 76.98 -1.48
C GLU A 647 -76.14 78.20 -0.91
N THR A 648 -74.82 78.29 -1.11
CA THR A 648 -74.02 79.43 -0.69
C THR A 648 -73.82 80.41 -1.84
N GLN A 649 -73.96 81.71 -1.56
CA GLN A 649 -73.83 82.75 -2.56
C GLN A 649 -72.35 83.02 -2.88
N GLU A 650 -71.99 83.00 -4.17
CA GLU A 650 -70.62 83.27 -4.64
C GLU A 650 -70.07 84.61 -4.11
N GLY A 651 -68.80 84.62 -3.71
CA GLY A 651 -68.11 85.80 -3.16
C GLY A 651 -68.35 86.03 -1.65
N THR A 652 -69.14 85.18 -0.98
CA THR A 652 -69.27 85.21 0.48
C THR A 652 -68.22 84.33 1.16
N ARG A 653 -67.82 84.69 2.40
CA ARG A 653 -66.92 83.86 3.22
C ARG A 653 -67.44 82.43 3.42
N LEU A 654 -68.76 82.25 3.46
CA LEU A 654 -69.40 80.93 3.58
C LEU A 654 -69.14 80.06 2.33
N HIS A 655 -69.19 80.66 1.14
CA HIS A 655 -68.84 79.96 -0.10
C HIS A 655 -67.35 79.59 -0.14
N GLU A 656 -66.47 80.52 0.22
CA GLU A 656 -65.02 80.25 0.34
C GLU A 656 -64.71 79.13 1.35
N TYR A 657 -65.33 79.14 2.53
CA TYR A 657 -65.16 78.08 3.52
C TYR A 657 -65.68 76.73 3.03
N THR A 658 -66.76 76.71 2.26
CA THR A 658 -67.31 75.46 1.73
C THR A 658 -66.41 74.88 0.64
N GLN A 659 -65.85 75.74 -0.24
CA GLN A 659 -64.82 75.35 -1.20
C GLN A 659 -63.54 74.86 -0.52
N ASP A 660 -63.11 75.51 0.57
CA ASP A 660 -61.97 75.06 1.37
C ASP A 660 -62.22 73.67 1.98
N ILE A 661 -63.42 73.38 2.48
CA ILE A 661 -63.78 72.04 3.00
C ILE A 661 -63.68 70.99 1.90
N VAL A 662 -64.19 71.27 0.69
CA VAL A 662 -64.04 70.36 -0.46
C VAL A 662 -62.57 70.13 -0.78
N ARG A 663 -61.76 71.20 -0.84
CA ARG A 663 -60.33 71.10 -1.11
C ARG A 663 -59.62 70.25 -0.05
N TYR A 664 -59.81 70.53 1.24
CA TYR A 664 -59.16 69.77 2.31
C TYR A 664 -59.58 68.30 2.34
N ALA A 665 -60.85 68.01 2.03
CA ALA A 665 -61.34 66.63 1.96
C ALA A 665 -60.76 65.87 0.75
N GLN A 666 -60.56 66.56 -0.38
CA GLN A 666 -59.89 65.99 -1.57
C GLN A 666 -58.41 65.74 -1.30
N ASP A 667 -57.70 66.70 -0.71
CA ASP A 667 -56.29 66.57 -0.32
C ASP A 667 -56.10 65.38 0.63
N ALA A 668 -56.99 65.22 1.62
CA ALA A 668 -56.96 64.09 2.54
C ALA A 668 -57.20 62.74 1.84
N ALA A 669 -58.13 62.69 0.87
CA ALA A 669 -58.40 61.49 0.10
C ALA A 669 -57.23 61.10 -0.82
N GLU A 670 -56.50 62.08 -1.35
CA GLU A 670 -55.31 61.86 -2.17
C GLU A 670 -54.14 61.30 -1.35
N VAL A 671 -53.87 61.87 -0.17
CA VAL A 671 -52.87 61.35 0.78
C VAL A 671 -53.14 59.89 1.16
N ILE A 672 -54.40 59.54 1.39
CA ILE A 672 -54.82 58.15 1.70
C ILE A 672 -54.63 57.22 0.50
N ARG A 673 -54.86 57.72 -0.71
CA ARG A 673 -54.68 56.96 -1.96
C ARG A 673 -53.20 56.66 -2.22
N ASP A 674 -52.31 57.61 -1.97
CA ASP A 674 -50.86 57.43 -2.09
C ASP A 674 -50.32 56.41 -1.08
N LEU A 675 -50.87 56.39 0.13
CA LEU A 675 -50.60 55.38 1.16
C LEU A 675 -51.05 53.96 0.73
N MET A 676 -52.14 53.82 -0.03
CA MET A 676 -52.64 52.52 -0.51
C MET A 676 -51.75 51.84 -1.56
N VAL A 677 -50.97 52.60 -2.34
CA VAL A 677 -50.09 52.06 -3.40
C VAL A 677 -49.03 51.12 -2.82
N TYR A 678 -48.68 51.29 -1.54
CA TYR A 678 -47.69 50.47 -0.82
C TYR A 678 -48.20 49.09 -0.36
N SER A 679 -49.52 48.89 -0.31
CA SER A 679 -50.16 47.69 0.27
C SER A 679 -50.51 46.61 -0.76
N ARG A 680 -50.66 46.97 -2.06
CA ARG A 680 -51.13 46.01 -3.08
C ARG A 680 -50.01 45.18 -3.70
N LYS A 681 -49.95 43.91 -3.30
CA LYS A 681 -49.16 42.86 -3.96
C LYS A 681 -49.93 42.34 -5.20
N ASN A 682 -49.82 43.02 -6.35
CA ASN A 682 -50.42 42.51 -7.59
C ASN A 682 -49.62 41.33 -8.15
N ARG A 683 -50.21 40.13 -8.16
CA ARG A 683 -49.73 38.97 -8.91
C ARG A 683 -50.09 39.16 -10.38
N SER A 684 -49.24 39.82 -11.16
CA SER A 684 -49.37 39.82 -12.63
C SER A 684 -48.11 39.24 -13.26
N THR A 685 -48.32 38.34 -14.22
CA THR A 685 -47.30 37.58 -14.92
C THR A 685 -46.61 38.43 -15.99
N PRO A 686 -45.31 38.18 -16.29
CA PRO A 686 -44.62 38.88 -17.38
C PRO A 686 -45.24 38.54 -18.75
N GLU A 687 -45.47 39.55 -19.59
CA GLU A 687 -46.00 39.45 -20.95
C GLU A 687 -45.06 40.15 -21.96
N MET A 688 -45.21 39.85 -23.25
CA MET A 688 -44.46 40.51 -24.32
C MET A 688 -45.10 41.87 -24.61
N ALA A 689 -44.33 42.96 -24.47
CA ALA A 689 -44.87 44.29 -24.60
C ALA A 689 -43.92 45.26 -25.31
N ASN A 690 -44.50 46.20 -26.06
CA ASN A 690 -43.76 47.28 -26.72
C ASN A 690 -43.46 48.42 -25.74
N VAL A 691 -42.18 48.75 -25.54
CA VAL A 691 -41.73 49.77 -24.59
C VAL A 691 -42.23 51.17 -24.94
N VAL A 692 -42.26 51.53 -26.23
CA VAL A 692 -42.78 52.82 -26.71
C VAL A 692 -44.22 53.03 -26.24
N GLN A 693 -45.06 52.00 -26.34
CA GLN A 693 -46.45 52.08 -25.90
C GLN A 693 -46.57 52.28 -24.38
N ILE A 694 -45.71 51.64 -23.59
CA ILE A 694 -45.71 51.77 -22.13
C ILE A 694 -45.24 53.17 -21.73
N VAL A 695 -44.18 53.70 -22.33
CA VAL A 695 -43.69 55.07 -22.08
C VAL A 695 -44.77 56.09 -22.45
N GLU A 696 -45.42 55.94 -23.60
CA GLU A 696 -46.47 56.84 -24.05
C GLU A 696 -47.71 56.79 -23.15
N ASN A 697 -48.12 55.59 -22.70
CA ASN A 697 -49.21 55.43 -21.74
C ASN A 697 -48.86 56.03 -20.37
N SER A 698 -47.60 55.92 -19.94
CA SER A 698 -47.11 56.52 -18.69
C SER A 698 -47.13 58.04 -18.76
N LEU A 699 -46.70 58.61 -19.89
CA LEU A 699 -46.78 60.06 -20.13
C LEU A 699 -48.24 60.55 -20.13
N LYS A 700 -49.14 59.87 -20.84
CA LYS A 700 -50.58 60.23 -20.84
C LYS A 700 -51.18 60.18 -19.45
N LEU A 701 -50.75 59.23 -18.62
CA LEU A 701 -51.18 59.13 -17.24
C LEU A 701 -50.63 60.29 -16.39
N ALA A 702 -49.35 60.64 -16.55
CA ALA A 702 -48.74 61.78 -15.88
C ALA A 702 -49.43 63.11 -16.25
N MET A 703 -49.71 63.33 -17.53
CA MET A 703 -50.39 64.54 -18.03
C MET A 703 -51.83 64.70 -17.51
N ARG A 704 -52.47 63.61 -17.07
CA ARG A 704 -53.81 63.67 -16.44
C ARG A 704 -53.75 63.92 -14.95
N GLY A 705 -52.63 63.61 -14.30
CA GLY A 705 -52.49 63.65 -12.84
C GLY A 705 -51.75 64.88 -12.31
N ILE A 706 -50.92 65.55 -13.12
CA ILE A 706 -50.08 66.68 -12.69
C ILE A 706 -50.08 67.77 -13.77
N ASP A 707 -50.07 69.03 -13.36
CA ASP A 707 -49.91 70.18 -14.26
C ASP A 707 -48.46 70.29 -14.78
N PHE A 708 -48.32 70.33 -16.10
CA PHE A 708 -47.02 70.45 -16.77
C PHE A 708 -46.60 71.92 -16.98
N GLY A 709 -47.48 72.89 -16.75
CA GLY A 709 -47.19 74.30 -16.99
C GLY A 709 -46.69 74.56 -18.42
N ASN A 710 -45.56 75.25 -18.56
CA ASN A 710 -44.91 75.59 -19.83
C ASN A 710 -43.86 74.56 -20.29
N ILE A 711 -43.84 73.35 -19.72
CA ILE A 711 -42.88 72.32 -20.09
C ILE A 711 -43.12 71.83 -21.52
N THR A 712 -42.11 71.99 -22.39
CA THR A 712 -42.14 71.45 -23.75
C THR A 712 -41.76 69.98 -23.76
N ILE A 713 -42.65 69.11 -24.23
CA ILE A 713 -42.39 67.66 -24.33
C ILE A 713 -41.78 67.35 -25.71
N ARG A 714 -40.55 66.83 -25.72
CA ARG A 714 -39.90 66.29 -26.91
C ARG A 714 -39.93 64.77 -26.88
N LYS A 715 -40.47 64.16 -27.93
CA LYS A 715 -40.57 62.71 -28.08
C LYS A 715 -39.72 62.27 -29.25
N ASP A 716 -38.85 61.30 -29.01
CA ASP A 716 -38.01 60.68 -30.03
C ASP A 716 -38.09 59.16 -29.91
N TYR A 717 -39.08 58.57 -30.57
CA TYR A 717 -39.38 57.15 -30.45
C TYR A 717 -38.99 56.41 -31.72
N ASN A 718 -37.94 55.59 -31.64
CA ASN A 718 -37.57 54.67 -32.68
C ASN A 718 -38.34 53.35 -32.54
N GLN A 719 -38.45 52.60 -33.64
CA GLN A 719 -39.04 51.27 -33.61
C GLN A 719 -38.10 50.32 -32.87
N THR A 720 -38.61 49.63 -31.84
CA THR A 720 -37.85 48.67 -31.02
C THR A 720 -38.54 47.32 -30.95
N ASN A 721 -37.76 46.29 -30.62
CA ASN A 721 -38.31 44.97 -30.29
C ASN A 721 -39.18 44.99 -29.02
N GLU A 722 -39.98 43.95 -28.81
CA GLU A 722 -40.76 43.75 -27.58
C GLU A 722 -39.86 43.30 -26.42
N VAL A 723 -40.30 43.59 -25.19
CA VAL A 723 -39.67 43.14 -23.93
C VAL A 723 -40.62 42.24 -23.16
N GLN A 724 -40.09 41.24 -22.45
CA GLN A 724 -40.89 40.37 -21.58
C GLN A 724 -40.97 40.95 -20.16
N VAL A 725 -42.06 41.66 -19.84
CA VAL A 725 -42.20 42.47 -18.61
C VAL A 725 -43.62 42.42 -18.07
N ASN A 726 -43.78 42.73 -16.79
CA ASN A 726 -45.08 43.10 -16.26
C ASN A 726 -45.35 44.56 -16.64
N ILE A 727 -46.38 44.78 -17.47
CA ILE A 727 -46.71 46.09 -18.03
C ILE A 727 -46.97 47.11 -16.91
N THR A 728 -47.69 46.72 -15.86
CA THR A 728 -48.03 47.61 -14.74
C THR A 728 -46.79 48.00 -13.92
N GLU A 729 -45.89 47.05 -13.65
CA GLU A 729 -44.63 47.33 -12.94
C GLU A 729 -43.76 48.28 -13.76
N LEU A 730 -43.59 48.05 -15.07
CA LEU A 730 -42.76 48.93 -15.90
C LEU A 730 -43.41 50.30 -16.15
N GLN A 731 -44.74 50.38 -16.24
CA GLN A 731 -45.48 51.63 -16.30
C GLN A 731 -45.27 52.47 -15.03
N GLN A 732 -45.18 51.83 -13.86
CA GLN A 732 -44.87 52.50 -12.59
C GLN A 732 -43.45 53.09 -12.60
N VAL A 733 -42.46 52.41 -13.19
CA VAL A 733 -41.10 52.95 -13.37
C VAL A 733 -41.13 54.25 -14.15
N PHE A 734 -41.72 54.24 -15.35
CA PHE A 734 -41.73 55.42 -16.21
C PHE A 734 -42.58 56.56 -15.62
N LEU A 735 -43.71 56.24 -14.99
CA LEU A 735 -44.52 57.24 -14.29
C LEU A 735 -43.69 57.95 -13.20
N ASN A 736 -42.99 57.21 -12.35
CA ASN A 736 -42.15 57.79 -11.30
C ASN A 736 -41.05 58.70 -11.86
N LEU A 737 -40.40 58.29 -12.96
CA LEU A 737 -39.34 59.07 -13.58
C LEU A 737 -39.88 60.34 -14.26
N ILE A 738 -41.00 60.24 -14.98
CA ILE A 738 -41.65 61.39 -15.64
C ILE A 738 -42.15 62.40 -14.60
N VAL A 739 -42.80 61.93 -13.52
CA VAL A 739 -43.27 62.80 -12.44
C VAL A 739 -42.10 63.50 -11.75
N ASN A 740 -41.02 62.77 -11.46
CA ASN A 740 -39.81 63.36 -10.88
C ASN A 740 -39.18 64.43 -11.79
N ALA A 741 -39.13 64.19 -13.10
CA ALA A 741 -38.63 65.13 -14.09
C ALA A 741 -39.48 66.41 -14.16
N VAL A 742 -40.81 66.29 -14.21
CA VAL A 742 -41.75 67.43 -14.22
C VAL A 742 -41.62 68.26 -12.95
N GLN A 743 -41.59 67.60 -11.79
CA GLN A 743 -41.42 68.28 -10.50
C GLN A 743 -40.06 68.96 -10.35
N ALA A 744 -39.00 68.46 -10.99
CA ALA A 744 -37.68 69.08 -10.95
C ALA A 744 -37.58 70.38 -11.78
N MET A 745 -38.51 70.60 -12.71
CA MET A 745 -38.55 71.75 -13.61
C MET A 745 -39.46 72.89 -13.13
N ASN A 746 -40.29 72.68 -12.08
CA ASN A 746 -41.16 73.71 -11.50
C ASN A 746 -42.00 74.49 -12.55
N GLY A 747 -42.52 73.80 -13.58
CA GLY A 747 -43.45 74.38 -14.56
C GLY A 747 -42.81 75.06 -15.78
N ASP A 748 -41.48 75.07 -15.93
CA ASP A 748 -40.80 75.58 -17.14
C ASP A 748 -39.57 74.72 -17.49
N GLY A 749 -39.39 74.36 -18.76
CA GLY A 749 -38.29 73.50 -19.22
C GLY A 749 -38.63 72.55 -20.36
N ILE A 750 -37.75 71.58 -20.61
CA ILE A 750 -37.90 70.60 -21.68
C ILE A 750 -37.79 69.18 -21.11
N LEU A 751 -38.89 68.42 -21.20
CA LEU A 751 -38.88 66.97 -20.96
C LEU A 751 -38.61 66.24 -22.28
N THR A 752 -37.48 65.54 -22.37
CA THR A 752 -37.15 64.71 -23.54
C THR A 752 -37.31 63.24 -23.18
N LEU A 753 -38.21 62.56 -23.89
CA LEU A 753 -38.39 61.11 -23.82
C LEU A 753 -37.88 60.50 -25.12
N SER A 754 -36.82 59.69 -25.04
CA SER A 754 -36.33 58.96 -26.19
C SER A 754 -36.38 57.46 -25.96
N VAL A 755 -36.83 56.71 -26.96
CA VAL A 755 -36.76 55.25 -26.97
C VAL A 755 -35.96 54.85 -28.21
N SER A 756 -34.86 54.16 -27.99
CA SER A 756 -33.97 53.70 -29.05
C SER A 756 -33.56 52.26 -28.80
N GLN A 757 -33.03 51.62 -29.83
CA GLN A 757 -32.45 50.29 -29.73
C GLN A 757 -31.00 50.39 -30.15
N GLU A 758 -30.09 49.98 -29.27
CA GLU A 758 -28.67 49.79 -29.58
C GLU A 758 -28.40 48.28 -29.56
N ASP A 759 -28.05 47.74 -30.72
CA ASP A 759 -27.93 46.30 -30.97
C ASP A 759 -29.20 45.52 -30.56
N PHE A 760 -29.20 44.96 -29.37
CA PHE A 760 -30.28 44.14 -28.81
C PHE A 760 -30.89 44.72 -27.52
N ASP A 761 -30.36 45.85 -27.05
CA ASP A 761 -30.79 46.49 -25.82
C ASP A 761 -31.68 47.68 -26.16
N ILE A 762 -32.78 47.82 -25.44
CA ILE A 762 -33.73 48.91 -25.58
C ILE A 762 -33.37 49.97 -24.56
N ILE A 763 -33.02 51.15 -25.05
CA ILE A 763 -32.57 52.29 -24.27
C ILE A 763 -33.71 53.30 -24.22
N VAL A 764 -34.20 53.57 -23.01
CA VAL A 764 -35.18 54.62 -22.75
C VAL A 764 -34.49 55.73 -21.98
N ASN A 765 -34.47 56.95 -22.51
CA ASN A 765 -33.98 58.11 -21.77
C ASN A 765 -35.16 58.98 -21.34
N VAL A 766 -35.17 59.34 -20.06
CA VAL A 766 -36.03 60.36 -19.47
C VAL A 766 -35.11 61.50 -19.05
N LYS A 767 -35.08 62.57 -19.84
CA LYS A 767 -34.21 63.72 -19.63
C LYS A 767 -35.01 64.98 -19.31
N ASP A 768 -34.65 65.63 -18.21
CA ASP A 768 -35.17 66.95 -17.84
C ASP A 768 -34.10 68.04 -17.91
N THR A 769 -34.54 69.29 -17.91
CA THR A 769 -33.70 70.49 -17.79
C THR A 769 -33.90 71.16 -16.43
N GLY A 770 -34.23 70.38 -15.40
CA GLY A 770 -34.51 70.86 -14.06
C GLY A 770 -33.24 71.18 -13.25
N LYS A 771 -33.39 71.28 -11.93
CA LYS A 771 -32.28 71.69 -11.03
C LYS A 771 -31.09 70.72 -10.93
N GLY A 772 -31.19 69.50 -11.47
CA GLY A 772 -30.14 68.47 -11.36
C GLY A 772 -29.96 67.92 -9.93
N ILE A 773 -28.96 67.07 -9.76
CA ILE A 773 -28.62 66.39 -8.49
C ILE A 773 -27.17 66.71 -8.11
N GLU A 774 -26.95 67.09 -6.85
CA GLU A 774 -25.60 67.31 -6.32
C GLU A 774 -24.79 66.01 -6.26
N LYS A 775 -23.47 66.11 -6.46
CA LYS A 775 -22.56 64.95 -6.54
C LYS A 775 -22.59 64.06 -5.29
N GLU A 776 -22.82 64.63 -4.11
CA GLU A 776 -22.89 63.88 -2.85
C GLU A 776 -24.15 62.99 -2.73
N TYR A 777 -25.19 63.32 -3.49
CA TYR A 777 -26.47 62.60 -3.44
C TYR A 777 -26.64 61.57 -4.57
N MET A 778 -25.78 61.59 -5.59
CA MET A 778 -25.84 60.68 -6.74
C MET A 778 -25.88 59.20 -6.35
N ASP A 779 -25.18 58.79 -5.30
CA ASP A 779 -25.17 57.39 -4.81
C ASP A 779 -26.32 57.10 -3.83
N LYS A 780 -26.98 58.13 -3.30
CA LYS A 780 -28.03 58.03 -2.28
C LYS A 780 -29.45 58.12 -2.85
N VAL A 781 -29.63 58.64 -4.06
CA VAL A 781 -30.97 58.84 -4.65
C VAL A 781 -31.78 57.57 -4.85
N PHE A 782 -31.12 56.41 -4.98
CA PHE A 782 -31.79 55.11 -5.07
C PHE A 782 -32.07 54.47 -3.70
N ASN A 783 -31.64 55.09 -2.59
CA ASN A 783 -31.95 54.61 -1.24
C ASN A 783 -33.42 54.89 -0.89
N PRO A 784 -34.14 53.93 -0.29
CA PRO A 784 -35.50 54.15 0.18
C PRO A 784 -35.59 55.35 1.15
N PHE A 785 -36.64 56.16 0.99
CA PHE A 785 -36.94 57.35 1.82
C PHE A 785 -35.99 58.54 1.65
N PHE A 786 -35.00 58.45 0.76
CA PHE A 786 -34.13 59.58 0.45
C PHE A 786 -34.88 60.63 -0.40
N THR A 787 -34.96 61.88 0.07
CA THR A 787 -35.58 62.98 -0.67
C THR A 787 -34.89 64.32 -0.35
N THR A 788 -34.76 65.18 -1.35
CA THR A 788 -34.24 66.56 -1.23
C THR A 788 -35.35 67.62 -1.32
N LYS A 789 -36.62 67.19 -1.20
CA LYS A 789 -37.82 68.05 -1.24
C LYS A 789 -38.27 68.39 0.19
N GLU A 790 -39.03 69.47 0.35
CA GLU A 790 -39.56 69.85 1.67
C GLU A 790 -40.39 68.73 2.33
N PRO A 791 -40.52 68.69 3.68
CA PRO A 791 -41.08 67.56 4.45
C PRO A 791 -42.56 67.17 4.20
N ARG A 792 -43.17 67.61 3.09
CA ARG A 792 -44.53 67.25 2.65
C ARG A 792 -44.65 67.00 1.14
N ALA A 793 -43.58 67.17 0.36
CA ALA A 793 -43.62 67.18 -1.11
C ALA A 793 -43.03 65.92 -1.78
N GLY A 794 -42.59 64.91 -1.03
CA GLY A 794 -42.10 63.66 -1.63
C GLY A 794 -41.84 62.54 -0.62
N THR A 795 -42.27 61.33 -0.96
CA THR A 795 -42.13 60.12 -0.11
C THR A 795 -40.71 59.52 -0.13
N GLY A 796 -39.87 59.90 -1.09
CA GLY A 796 -38.51 59.35 -1.25
C GLY A 796 -38.46 57.88 -1.69
N LEU A 797 -39.59 57.31 -2.14
CA LEU A 797 -39.72 55.88 -2.44
C LEU A 797 -39.80 55.56 -3.93
N GLY A 798 -40.13 56.55 -4.77
CA GLY A 798 -40.38 56.34 -6.19
C GLY A 798 -39.16 55.81 -6.96
N LEU A 799 -37.96 56.30 -6.64
CA LEU A 799 -36.74 55.96 -7.37
C LEU A 799 -36.14 54.62 -6.93
N SER A 800 -36.23 54.28 -5.64
CA SER A 800 -35.83 52.97 -5.12
C SER A 800 -36.71 51.84 -5.70
N ILE A 801 -38.01 52.09 -5.85
CA ILE A 801 -38.96 51.17 -6.51
C ILE A 801 -38.61 51.01 -8.00
N ALA A 802 -38.35 52.12 -8.70
CA ALA A 802 -37.95 52.09 -10.09
C ALA A 802 -36.69 51.23 -10.31
N HIS A 803 -35.67 51.43 -9.48
CA HIS A 803 -34.42 50.67 -9.52
C HIS A 803 -34.65 49.17 -9.26
N HIS A 804 -35.48 48.82 -8.27
CA HIS A 804 -35.78 47.43 -7.95
C HIS A 804 -36.52 46.71 -9.08
N ILE A 805 -37.54 47.35 -9.68
CA ILE A 805 -38.33 46.77 -10.77
C ILE A 805 -37.46 46.54 -12.01
N VAL A 806 -36.65 47.52 -12.41
CA VAL A 806 -35.76 47.40 -13.58
C VAL A 806 -34.72 46.30 -13.36
N SER A 807 -34.13 46.23 -12.16
CA SER A 807 -33.16 45.18 -11.80
C SER A 807 -33.80 43.78 -11.83
N LYS A 808 -35.03 43.64 -11.33
CA LYS A 808 -35.80 42.38 -11.32
C LYS A 808 -36.07 41.84 -12.73
N ILE A 809 -36.21 42.72 -13.72
CA ILE A 809 -36.47 42.38 -15.12
C ILE A 809 -35.17 42.05 -15.88
N GLY A 810 -34.00 42.24 -15.25
CA GLY A 810 -32.68 42.06 -15.87
C GLY A 810 -32.19 43.27 -16.65
N GLY A 811 -32.83 44.43 -16.46
CA GLY A 811 -32.39 45.71 -17.01
C GLY A 811 -31.48 46.48 -16.04
N ARG A 812 -31.04 47.67 -16.46
CA ARG A 812 -30.19 48.58 -15.68
C ARG A 812 -30.73 50.00 -15.76
N ILE A 813 -30.70 50.74 -14.65
CA ILE A 813 -30.90 52.19 -14.65
C ILE A 813 -29.53 52.87 -14.52
N VAL A 814 -29.27 53.85 -15.36
CA VAL A 814 -28.10 54.73 -15.30
C VAL A 814 -28.59 56.15 -15.05
N LEU A 815 -27.87 56.88 -14.24
CA LEU A 815 -28.16 58.25 -13.87
C LEU A 815 -26.99 59.12 -14.31
N ASP A 816 -27.27 60.14 -15.12
CA ASP A 816 -26.35 61.23 -15.41
C ASP A 816 -27.01 62.56 -15.01
N SER A 817 -26.37 63.32 -14.13
CA SER A 817 -26.92 64.58 -13.61
C SER A 817 -25.81 65.54 -13.22
N LYS A 818 -26.04 66.82 -13.46
CA LYS A 818 -25.23 67.92 -12.93
C LYS A 818 -26.15 68.99 -12.39
N GLU A 819 -25.82 69.51 -11.21
CA GLU A 819 -26.54 70.60 -10.59
C GLU A 819 -26.68 71.79 -11.57
N GLY A 820 -27.91 72.29 -11.71
CA GLY A 820 -28.27 73.37 -12.63
C GLY A 820 -28.37 73.01 -14.12
N MET A 821 -28.03 71.79 -14.55
CA MET A 821 -28.10 71.36 -15.97
C MET A 821 -29.15 70.28 -16.26
N GLY A 822 -29.92 69.85 -15.26
CA GLY A 822 -30.94 68.82 -15.39
C GLY A 822 -30.41 67.40 -15.14
N THR A 823 -31.32 66.43 -15.25
CA THR A 823 -31.06 65.01 -14.99
C THR A 823 -31.47 64.14 -16.16
N THR A 824 -30.69 63.11 -16.45
CA THR A 824 -31.01 62.06 -17.43
C THR A 824 -31.03 60.71 -16.72
N PHE A 825 -32.20 60.08 -16.70
CA PHE A 825 -32.35 58.67 -16.35
C PHE A 825 -32.37 57.82 -17.62
N THR A 826 -31.42 56.91 -17.75
CA THR A 826 -31.31 55.97 -18.86
C THR A 826 -31.66 54.56 -18.38
N ILE A 827 -32.75 54.01 -18.87
CA ILE A 827 -33.22 52.66 -18.58
C ILE A 827 -32.86 51.76 -19.75
N ILE A 828 -32.09 50.72 -19.47
CA ILE A 828 -31.62 49.73 -20.45
C ILE A 828 -32.35 48.42 -20.18
N LEU A 829 -33.10 47.93 -21.16
CA LEU A 829 -33.90 46.71 -21.07
C LEU A 829 -33.46 45.70 -22.15
N PRO A 830 -33.32 44.41 -21.82
CA PRO A 830 -33.01 43.40 -22.82
C PRO A 830 -34.24 43.13 -23.70
N ALA A 831 -34.07 43.12 -25.03
CA ALA A 831 -35.13 42.68 -25.95
C ALA A 831 -35.51 41.21 -25.71
N ALA A 832 -36.77 40.84 -25.94
CA ALA A 832 -37.31 39.53 -25.60
C ALA A 832 -36.68 38.34 -26.34
N ASN A 833 -36.01 38.58 -27.47
CA ASN A 833 -35.25 37.56 -28.21
C ASN A 833 -33.83 37.31 -27.68
N GLN A 834 -33.39 38.01 -26.63
CA GLN A 834 -32.14 37.68 -25.98
C GLN A 834 -32.35 36.63 -24.89
N GLU A 835 -31.63 35.51 -25.02
CA GLU A 835 -31.40 34.62 -23.88
C GLU A 835 -30.75 35.44 -22.76
N ARG A 836 -31.47 35.63 -21.64
CA ARG A 836 -30.95 36.27 -20.41
C ARG A 836 -29.62 35.66 -19.90
N ASN A 837 -29.24 34.50 -20.44
CA ASN A 837 -28.02 33.75 -20.13
C ASN A 837 -26.92 33.83 -21.21
N ARG A 838 -27.07 34.63 -22.27
CA ARG A 838 -26.06 34.75 -23.32
C ARG A 838 -24.79 35.38 -22.74
N VAL A 839 -23.66 34.72 -22.94
CA VAL A 839 -22.35 35.22 -22.52
C VAL A 839 -21.66 35.89 -23.72
N ARG A 840 -21.19 37.13 -23.53
CA ARG A 840 -20.35 37.87 -24.49
C ARG A 840 -19.02 38.30 -23.84
N PHE A 841 -17.96 38.33 -24.63
CA PHE A 841 -16.63 38.78 -24.21
C PHE A 841 -16.24 40.00 -25.01
N ILE A 842 -15.98 41.12 -24.35
CA ILE A 842 -15.59 42.39 -24.97
C ILE A 842 -14.20 42.81 -24.48
N HIS A 843 -13.57 43.70 -25.24
CA HIS A 843 -12.46 44.52 -24.74
C HIS A 843 -13.04 45.82 -24.21
N ALA A 844 -12.82 46.11 -22.93
CA ALA A 844 -13.30 47.34 -22.31
C ALA A 844 -12.49 48.55 -22.80
N LYS A 845 -13.13 49.42 -23.59
CA LYS A 845 -12.53 50.64 -24.14
C LYS A 845 -13.16 51.90 -23.58
N ASP A 846 -14.47 51.87 -23.40
CA ASP A 846 -15.20 53.02 -22.89
C ASP A 846 -15.06 53.10 -21.37
N THR A 847 -15.11 54.33 -20.84
CA THR A 847 -15.00 54.61 -19.40
C THR A 847 -15.88 53.66 -18.56
N ARG A 848 -17.09 53.38 -19.06
CA ARG A 848 -18.06 52.51 -18.39
C ARG A 848 -17.64 51.04 -18.36
N GLU A 849 -17.10 50.51 -19.44
CA GLU A 849 -16.66 49.12 -19.54
C GLU A 849 -15.40 48.90 -18.67
N ILE A 850 -14.53 49.90 -18.65
CA ILE A 850 -13.34 49.93 -17.79
C ILE A 850 -13.76 49.99 -16.31
N GLU A 851 -14.78 50.79 -15.97
CA GLU A 851 -15.35 50.80 -14.63
C GLU A 851 -15.99 49.46 -14.24
N ASP A 852 -16.67 48.79 -15.17
CA ASP A 852 -17.24 47.45 -14.94
C ASP A 852 -16.10 46.41 -14.70
N SER A 853 -14.97 46.51 -15.42
CA SER A 853 -13.77 45.70 -15.15
C SER A 853 -13.26 45.93 -13.72
N PHE A 854 -12.97 47.18 -13.35
CA PHE A 854 -12.47 47.51 -12.02
C PHE A 854 -13.48 47.23 -10.91
N PHE A 855 -14.78 47.30 -11.19
CA PHE A 855 -15.84 46.92 -10.25
C PHE A 855 -15.77 45.42 -9.93
N ILE A 856 -15.65 44.55 -10.95
CA ILE A 856 -15.51 43.11 -10.73
C ILE A 856 -14.19 42.78 -10.05
N GLN A 857 -13.09 43.44 -10.43
CA GLN A 857 -11.80 43.29 -9.77
C GLN A 857 -11.89 43.68 -8.30
N ARG A 858 -12.49 44.82 -7.94
CA ARG A 858 -12.68 45.21 -6.53
C ARG A 858 -13.57 44.23 -5.79
N LYS A 859 -14.73 43.89 -6.35
CA LYS A 859 -15.68 42.98 -5.72
C LYS A 859 -15.06 41.62 -5.40
N VAL A 860 -14.27 41.07 -6.32
CA VAL A 860 -13.67 39.74 -6.19
C VAL A 860 -12.30 39.80 -5.48
N LEU A 861 -11.39 40.64 -5.95
CA LEU A 861 -10.01 40.69 -5.46
C LEU A 861 -9.91 41.44 -4.12
N VAL A 862 -10.56 42.59 -3.94
CA VAL A 862 -10.56 43.31 -2.65
C VAL A 862 -11.55 42.65 -1.68
N GLY A 863 -12.80 42.51 -2.11
CA GLY A 863 -13.89 42.04 -1.27
C GLY A 863 -13.79 40.59 -0.81
N GLU A 864 -13.23 39.69 -1.64
CA GLU A 864 -13.09 38.26 -1.27
C GLU A 864 -11.65 37.81 -1.04
N LYS A 865 -10.68 38.39 -1.76
CA LYS A 865 -9.27 37.95 -1.70
C LYS A 865 -8.38 38.86 -0.84
N GLY A 866 -8.90 39.98 -0.34
CA GLY A 866 -8.17 40.87 0.55
C GLY A 866 -7.07 41.68 -0.13
N TYR A 867 -7.20 41.99 -1.43
CA TYR A 867 -6.38 43.02 -2.06
C TYR A 867 -6.60 44.36 -1.34
N GLN A 868 -5.59 45.22 -1.36
CA GLN A 868 -5.77 46.62 -0.97
C GLN A 868 -6.49 47.37 -2.09
N GLU A 869 -7.51 48.16 -1.76
CA GLU A 869 -8.30 48.94 -2.73
C GLU A 869 -7.39 49.77 -3.67
N GLU A 870 -6.33 50.35 -3.10
CA GLU A 870 -5.32 51.17 -3.79
C GLU A 870 -4.54 50.42 -4.89
N THR A 871 -4.52 49.08 -4.84
CA THR A 871 -3.77 48.25 -5.78
C THR A 871 -4.56 47.85 -7.03
N ILE A 872 -5.88 48.05 -7.05
CA ILE A 872 -6.73 47.62 -8.18
C ILE A 872 -6.70 48.63 -9.34
N ARG A 873 -6.44 49.92 -9.10
CA ARG A 873 -6.51 50.94 -10.14
C ARG A 873 -5.25 51.80 -10.18
N ARG A 874 -4.15 51.23 -10.68
CA ARG A 874 -2.90 51.96 -10.96
C ARG A 874 -3.00 52.61 -12.33
N ARG A 875 -2.21 53.66 -12.55
CA ARG A 875 -2.16 54.39 -13.84
C ARG A 875 -1.85 53.48 -15.04
N GLN A 876 -1.02 52.46 -14.85
CA GLN A 876 -0.68 51.47 -15.88
C GLN A 876 -1.82 50.48 -16.16
N ASP A 877 -2.73 50.28 -15.22
CA ASP A 877 -3.88 49.38 -15.39
C ASP A 877 -4.97 50.05 -16.22
N GLU A 878 -5.12 51.38 -16.16
CA GLU A 878 -6.10 52.10 -16.99
C GLU A 878 -5.78 52.03 -18.48
N LEU A 879 -4.51 51.79 -18.84
CA LEU A 879 -4.03 51.68 -20.22
C LEU A 879 -3.93 50.23 -20.72
N ALA A 880 -4.17 49.25 -19.85
CA ALA A 880 -4.00 47.84 -20.16
C ALA A 880 -5.21 47.29 -20.95
N PHE A 881 -5.01 46.14 -21.61
CA PHE A 881 -6.06 45.46 -22.35
C PHE A 881 -6.96 44.67 -21.38
N HIS A 882 -8.19 45.13 -21.16
CA HIS A 882 -9.14 44.50 -20.25
C HIS A 882 -10.16 43.66 -21.02
N VAL A 883 -10.19 42.35 -20.76
CA VAL A 883 -11.26 41.48 -21.28
C VAL A 883 -12.36 41.39 -20.23
N VAL A 884 -13.59 41.71 -20.61
CA VAL A 884 -14.76 41.63 -19.71
C VAL A 884 -15.78 40.66 -20.28
N ALA A 885 -16.23 39.72 -19.44
CA ALA A 885 -17.33 38.82 -19.75
C ALA A 885 -18.63 39.36 -19.17
N TYR A 886 -19.65 39.49 -20.02
CA TYR A 886 -21.02 39.80 -19.63
C TYR A 886 -21.90 38.58 -19.80
N LYS A 887 -22.84 38.37 -18.87
CA LYS A 887 -23.97 37.45 -19.01
C LYS A 887 -25.25 38.29 -19.08
N GLY A 888 -25.84 38.39 -20.27
CA GLY A 888 -26.79 39.45 -20.58
C GLY A 888 -26.13 40.83 -20.43
N LEU A 889 -26.68 41.68 -19.57
CA LEU A 889 -26.18 43.03 -19.28
C LEU A 889 -25.25 43.12 -18.06
N GLN A 890 -25.06 42.01 -17.33
CA GLN A 890 -24.27 42.02 -16.09
C GLN A 890 -22.82 41.57 -16.34
N PRO A 891 -21.80 42.34 -15.88
CA PRO A 891 -20.43 41.87 -15.90
C PRO A 891 -20.27 40.75 -14.87
N VAL A 892 -19.68 39.63 -15.29
CA VAL A 892 -19.53 38.41 -14.47
C VAL A 892 -18.08 37.97 -14.34
N GLY A 893 -17.18 38.47 -15.19
CA GLY A 893 -15.75 38.19 -15.06
C GLY A 893 -14.88 39.14 -15.85
N THR A 894 -13.62 39.26 -15.47
CA THR A 894 -12.62 40.05 -16.19
C THR A 894 -11.20 39.52 -15.98
N THR A 895 -10.29 39.88 -16.87
CA THR A 895 -8.84 39.75 -16.73
C THR A 895 -8.17 40.95 -17.38
N THR A 896 -6.97 41.29 -16.92
CA THR A 896 -6.16 42.37 -17.48
C THR A 896 -4.92 41.78 -18.15
N LEU A 897 -4.53 42.37 -19.28
CA LEU A 897 -3.33 42.01 -20.03
C LEU A 897 -2.45 43.26 -20.18
N HIS A 898 -1.21 43.17 -19.71
CA HIS A 898 -0.19 44.18 -19.85
C HIS A 898 0.82 43.77 -20.92
N LEU A 899 1.03 44.62 -21.94
CA LEU A 899 2.01 44.41 -23.00
C LEU A 899 3.26 45.25 -22.75
N SER A 900 4.43 44.69 -23.08
CA SER A 900 5.71 45.40 -23.00
C SER A 900 5.83 46.64 -23.89
N THR A 901 4.97 46.79 -24.91
CA THR A 901 4.97 47.93 -25.84
C THR A 901 4.33 49.20 -25.30
N ASP A 902 3.63 49.13 -24.16
CA ASP A 902 2.81 50.24 -23.63
C ASP A 902 3.59 51.18 -22.66
N GLY A 903 4.93 51.11 -22.69
CA GLY A 903 5.82 52.14 -22.13
C GLY A 903 6.13 52.06 -20.62
N GLY A 904 5.80 50.97 -19.93
CA GLY A 904 6.10 50.80 -18.50
C GLY A 904 6.53 49.39 -18.13
N PRO A 905 7.15 49.19 -16.95
CA PRO A 905 7.38 47.86 -16.40
C PRO A 905 6.04 47.12 -16.21
N ILE A 906 6.02 45.82 -16.47
CA ILE A 906 4.84 44.98 -16.18
C ILE A 906 4.66 44.85 -14.66
N PRO A 907 3.42 44.81 -14.15
CA PRO A 907 3.11 44.75 -12.71
C PRO A 907 3.98 43.82 -11.87
N ILE A 908 4.27 42.61 -12.36
CA ILE A 908 5.03 41.59 -11.63
C ILE A 908 6.45 42.01 -11.29
N GLN A 909 7.05 42.93 -12.05
CA GLN A 909 8.40 43.47 -11.80
C GLN A 909 8.54 44.15 -10.43
N ALA A 910 7.44 44.65 -9.86
CA ALA A 910 7.46 45.27 -8.54
C ALA A 910 7.71 44.25 -7.41
N ASN A 911 7.34 42.98 -7.62
CA ASN A 911 7.33 41.96 -6.58
C ASN A 911 8.26 40.77 -6.87
N PHE A 912 8.62 40.53 -8.13
CA PHE A 912 9.47 39.41 -8.55
C PHE A 912 10.45 39.86 -9.63
N ASP A 913 11.73 39.50 -9.44
CA ASP A 913 12.79 39.85 -10.39
C ASP A 913 12.67 39.02 -11.69
N VAL A 914 11.90 39.54 -12.64
CA VAL A 914 11.77 38.93 -13.97
C VAL A 914 12.90 39.34 -14.93
N SER A 915 13.82 40.23 -14.54
CA SER A 915 14.84 40.78 -15.46
C SER A 915 15.69 39.71 -16.15
N LYS A 916 15.93 38.59 -15.46
CA LYS A 916 16.65 37.41 -15.96
C LYS A 916 15.95 36.69 -17.11
N PHE A 917 14.67 36.96 -17.32
CA PHE A 917 13.84 36.37 -18.36
C PHE A 917 13.52 37.38 -19.47
N LEU A 918 13.93 38.64 -19.36
CA LEU A 918 13.65 39.70 -20.33
C LEU A 918 14.81 39.86 -21.32
N ASP A 919 14.89 39.00 -22.35
CA ASP A 919 15.98 38.98 -23.34
C ASP A 919 15.78 39.96 -24.52
N GLY A 920 15.30 41.18 -24.26
CA GLY A 920 14.99 42.16 -25.32
C GLY A 920 13.87 41.76 -26.28
N GLU A 921 13.12 40.70 -25.97
CA GLU A 921 11.96 40.25 -26.73
C GLU A 921 10.66 40.87 -26.18
N THR A 922 9.60 40.91 -27.01
CA THR A 922 8.25 41.30 -26.58
C THR A 922 7.69 40.29 -25.58
N PHE A 923 7.28 40.78 -24.41
CA PHE A 923 6.65 40.01 -23.35
C PHE A 923 5.31 40.60 -22.93
N ALA A 924 4.52 39.80 -22.22
CA ALA A 924 3.23 40.20 -21.67
C ALA A 924 2.99 39.58 -20.29
N GLU A 925 2.15 40.23 -19.48
CA GLU A 925 1.63 39.70 -18.22
C GLU A 925 0.11 39.65 -18.29
N ILE A 926 -0.49 38.49 -17.98
CA ILE A 926 -1.93 38.39 -17.76
C ILE A 926 -2.15 38.31 -16.26
N ASP A 927 -2.79 39.32 -15.69
CA ASP A 927 -3.07 39.40 -14.26
C ASP A 927 -4.57 39.64 -14.01
N ARG A 928 -4.93 39.70 -12.72
CA ARG A 928 -6.26 40.15 -12.23
C ARG A 928 -7.45 39.37 -12.78
N LEU A 929 -7.29 38.06 -12.96
CA LEU A 929 -8.42 37.21 -13.26
C LEU A 929 -9.44 37.26 -12.11
N ALA A 930 -10.57 37.90 -12.35
CA ALA A 930 -11.63 38.12 -11.37
C ALA A 930 -12.96 37.62 -11.95
N VAL A 931 -13.54 36.58 -11.35
CA VAL A 931 -14.83 36.02 -11.78
C VAL A 931 -15.75 35.89 -10.57
N VAL A 932 -17.01 36.30 -10.72
CA VAL A 932 -18.02 36.21 -9.67
C VAL A 932 -18.24 34.76 -9.26
N LYS A 933 -18.55 34.54 -7.97
CA LYS A 933 -18.59 33.21 -7.34
C LYS A 933 -19.47 32.20 -8.09
N GLU A 934 -20.57 32.66 -8.65
CA GLU A 934 -21.56 31.86 -9.38
C GLU A 934 -21.01 31.30 -10.70
N GLU A 935 -20.03 31.96 -11.31
CA GLU A 935 -19.51 31.63 -12.64
C GLU A 935 -18.09 31.01 -12.62
N ARG A 936 -17.49 30.82 -11.44
CA ARG A 936 -16.14 30.22 -11.31
C ARG A 936 -16.05 28.78 -11.82
N GLY A 937 -17.17 28.04 -11.78
CA GLY A 937 -17.26 26.67 -12.29
C GLY A 937 -17.64 26.58 -13.78
N SER A 938 -17.92 27.72 -14.43
CA SER A 938 -18.31 27.75 -15.84
C SER A 938 -17.10 27.84 -16.75
N ILE A 939 -17.32 27.94 -18.07
CA ILE A 939 -16.24 28.10 -19.05
C ILE A 939 -15.64 29.50 -19.06
N ILE A 940 -16.26 30.46 -18.37
CA ILE A 940 -15.90 31.89 -18.40
C ILE A 940 -14.45 32.17 -17.98
N PRO A 941 -13.93 31.66 -16.83
CA PRO A 941 -12.54 31.92 -16.43
C PRO A 941 -11.54 31.47 -17.50
N PHE A 942 -11.79 30.29 -18.09
CA PHE A 942 -10.94 29.74 -19.14
C PHE A 942 -11.06 30.55 -20.45
N SER A 943 -12.25 31.01 -20.82
CA SER A 943 -12.49 31.81 -22.01
C SER A 943 -11.79 33.17 -21.97
N ILE A 944 -11.95 33.94 -20.88
CA ILE A 944 -11.35 35.28 -20.73
C ILE A 944 -9.82 35.17 -20.79
N MET A 945 -9.26 34.20 -20.06
CA MET A 945 -7.82 33.91 -20.08
C MET A 945 -7.33 33.52 -21.48
N THR A 946 -8.10 32.71 -22.21
CA THR A 946 -7.74 32.31 -23.57
C THR A 946 -7.75 33.50 -24.53
N ILE A 947 -8.71 34.41 -24.40
CA ILE A 947 -8.78 35.63 -25.21
C ILE A 947 -7.55 36.52 -24.95
N ALA A 948 -7.21 36.74 -23.67
CA ALA A 948 -6.02 37.51 -23.29
C ALA A 948 -4.73 36.87 -23.83
N TYR A 949 -4.59 35.55 -23.71
CA TYR A 949 -3.47 34.80 -24.29
C TYR A 949 -3.37 34.97 -25.81
N LEU A 950 -4.46 34.73 -26.55
CA LEU A 950 -4.46 34.82 -28.02
C LEU A 950 -4.12 36.24 -28.49
N TYR A 951 -4.63 37.26 -27.78
CA TYR A 951 -4.32 38.65 -28.08
C TYR A 951 -2.84 38.98 -27.81
N ALA A 952 -2.28 38.53 -26.69
CA ALA A 952 -0.85 38.68 -26.40
C ALA A 952 0.03 38.07 -27.50
N ARG A 953 -0.33 36.88 -27.99
CA ARG A 953 0.37 36.20 -29.10
C ARG A 953 0.23 36.96 -30.41
N ALA A 954 -0.95 37.50 -30.71
CA ALA A 954 -1.19 38.31 -31.90
C ALA A 954 -0.33 39.59 -31.92
N LYS A 955 -0.05 40.15 -30.73
CA LYS A 955 0.87 41.29 -30.54
C LYS A 955 2.35 40.88 -30.46
N GLY A 956 2.68 39.62 -30.71
CA GLY A 956 4.04 39.12 -30.81
C GLY A 956 4.70 38.80 -29.48
N ALA A 957 3.97 38.71 -28.36
CA ALA A 957 4.54 38.34 -27.07
C ALA A 957 5.05 36.89 -27.10
N ARG A 958 6.38 36.71 -26.96
CA ARG A 958 7.01 35.37 -26.90
C ARG A 958 6.95 34.79 -25.49
N LYS A 959 7.15 35.65 -24.48
CA LYS A 959 7.12 35.29 -23.06
C LYS A 959 5.88 35.87 -22.40
N ILE A 960 5.07 35.01 -21.80
CA ILE A 960 3.83 35.39 -21.11
C ILE A 960 3.95 34.99 -19.65
N PHE A 961 3.78 35.96 -18.75
CA PHE A 961 3.82 35.80 -17.31
C PHE A 961 2.41 35.74 -16.72
N LEU A 962 2.27 34.97 -15.65
CA LEU A 962 1.09 34.89 -14.80
C LEU A 962 1.54 34.92 -13.34
N ASP A 963 0.82 35.63 -12.49
CA ASP A 963 0.85 35.41 -11.05
C ASP A 963 -0.48 34.83 -10.57
N VAL A 964 -0.37 33.76 -9.79
CA VAL A 964 -1.55 33.01 -9.31
C VAL A 964 -1.35 32.77 -7.83
N PHE A 965 -2.37 33.01 -7.02
CA PHE A 965 -2.24 32.78 -5.58
C PHE A 965 -1.84 31.34 -5.29
N THR A 966 -0.92 31.16 -4.35
CA THR A 966 -0.35 29.84 -4.02
C THR A 966 -1.42 28.87 -3.48
N ASP A 967 -2.53 29.37 -2.93
CA ASP A 967 -3.68 28.57 -2.47
C ASP A 967 -4.59 28.09 -3.64
N GLU A 968 -4.45 28.65 -4.84
CA GLU A 968 -5.23 28.29 -6.02
C GLU A 968 -4.64 27.12 -6.81
N GLY A 969 -4.32 26.03 -6.09
CA GLY A 969 -3.67 24.85 -6.68
C GLY A 969 -4.42 24.20 -7.85
N ARG A 970 -5.74 24.43 -7.99
CA ARG A 970 -6.50 24.00 -9.18
C ARG A 970 -6.19 24.83 -10.43
N LEU A 971 -6.06 26.15 -10.28
CA LEU A 971 -5.71 27.06 -11.37
C LEU A 971 -4.26 26.86 -11.77
N ILE A 972 -3.33 26.72 -10.82
CA ILE A 972 -1.93 26.41 -11.09
C ILE A 972 -1.81 25.14 -11.94
N LYS A 973 -2.46 24.04 -11.53
CA LYS A 973 -2.48 22.79 -12.32
C LYS A 973 -3.11 22.93 -13.71
N MET A 974 -4.09 23.83 -13.85
CA MET A 974 -4.70 24.12 -15.15
C MET A 974 -3.70 24.86 -16.05
N TYR A 975 -2.99 25.87 -15.53
CA TYR A 975 -1.96 26.60 -16.27
C TYR A 975 -0.76 25.73 -16.64
N GLU A 976 -0.34 24.82 -15.75
CA GLU A 976 0.69 23.82 -16.07
C GLU A 976 0.28 22.95 -17.26
N LYS A 977 -1.00 22.52 -17.32
CA LYS A 977 -1.52 21.77 -18.47
C LYS A 977 -1.60 22.60 -19.75
N LEU A 978 -1.76 23.91 -19.65
CA LEU A 978 -1.72 24.83 -20.80
C LEU A 978 -0.28 25.03 -21.33
N GLY A 979 0.74 24.72 -20.52
CA GLY A 979 2.16 24.83 -20.85
C GLY A 979 2.92 25.89 -20.05
N PHE A 980 2.31 26.49 -19.02
CA PHE A 980 3.02 27.41 -18.13
C PHE A 980 3.92 26.62 -17.16
N SER A 981 5.15 27.10 -16.97
CA SER A 981 6.10 26.56 -16.01
C SER A 981 6.20 27.46 -14.79
N ILE A 982 6.33 26.89 -13.59
CA ILE A 982 6.54 27.67 -12.37
C ILE A 982 7.99 28.16 -12.35
N ILE A 983 8.19 29.48 -12.28
CA ILE A 983 9.53 30.11 -12.26
C ILE A 983 9.89 30.71 -10.90
N GLY A 984 8.94 30.84 -9.98
CA GLY A 984 9.23 31.29 -8.62
C GLY A 984 7.98 31.64 -7.81
N TYR A 985 8.21 32.28 -6.66
CA TYR A 985 7.17 32.68 -5.71
C TYR A 985 7.53 34.03 -5.09
N TYR A 986 6.52 34.84 -4.75
CA TYR A 986 6.69 36.08 -3.99
C TYR A 986 5.56 36.25 -2.96
N ASN A 987 5.80 37.00 -1.88
CA ASN A 987 4.89 37.09 -0.72
C ASN A 987 4.47 38.54 -0.38
N ARG A 988 4.19 39.38 -1.38
CA ARG A 988 3.85 40.80 -1.17
C ARG A 988 2.68 41.20 -2.09
N PRO A 989 1.44 41.42 -1.59
CA PRO A 989 0.99 41.32 -0.19
C PRO A 989 0.62 39.90 0.27
N LEU A 990 0.46 38.95 -0.65
CA LEU A 990 0.07 37.55 -0.39
C LEU A 990 1.00 36.59 -1.14
N SER A 991 1.01 35.32 -0.74
CA SER A 991 1.80 34.29 -1.42
C SER A 991 1.26 34.03 -2.82
N CYS A 992 2.06 34.36 -3.82
CA CYS A 992 1.79 34.16 -5.23
C CYS A 992 2.83 33.22 -5.85
N THR A 993 2.36 32.33 -6.71
CA THR A 993 3.15 31.49 -7.61
C THR A 993 3.31 32.23 -8.93
N VAL A 994 4.55 32.47 -9.33
CA VAL A 994 4.87 33.08 -10.62
C VAL A 994 5.07 31.98 -11.64
N MET A 995 4.33 32.08 -12.74
CA MET A 995 4.39 31.14 -13.85
C MET A 995 4.76 31.87 -15.14
N MET A 996 5.49 31.20 -16.02
CA MET A 996 5.93 31.72 -17.31
C MET A 996 5.75 30.67 -18.40
N MET A 997 5.31 31.12 -19.57
CA MET A 997 5.33 30.37 -20.81
C MET A 997 6.23 31.09 -21.81
N ASP A 998 7.29 30.42 -22.28
CA ASP A 998 8.29 30.92 -23.23
C ASP A 998 8.30 30.16 -24.56
N HIS A 999 7.38 29.21 -24.71
CA HIS A 999 7.19 28.39 -25.90
C HIS A 999 5.73 28.44 -26.35
N PRO A 1000 5.41 28.10 -27.61
CA PRO A 1000 4.03 27.93 -28.04
C PRO A 1000 3.30 26.92 -27.15
N SER A 1001 2.11 27.27 -26.68
CA SER A 1001 1.30 26.41 -25.80
C SER A 1001 1.09 25.01 -26.41
N GLY A 1002 0.75 24.03 -25.57
CA GLY A 1002 0.40 22.69 -26.04
C GLY A 1002 -0.69 22.69 -27.12
N TYR A 1003 -1.57 23.70 -27.09
CA TYR A 1003 -2.62 23.95 -28.07
C TYR A 1003 -2.09 24.37 -29.44
N GLU A 1004 -0.95 25.05 -29.49
CA GLU A 1004 -0.30 25.48 -30.73
C GLU A 1004 0.61 24.39 -31.33
N THR A 1005 1.26 23.59 -30.47
CA THR A 1005 2.25 22.57 -30.89
C THR A 1005 1.63 21.20 -31.14
N GLN A 1006 0.61 20.82 -30.37
CA GLN A 1006 -0.06 19.52 -30.43
C GLN A 1006 -1.52 19.62 -30.92
N ALA A 1007 -1.89 20.70 -31.62
CA ALA A 1007 -3.23 20.96 -32.13
C ALA A 1007 -3.86 19.71 -32.80
N SER A 1008 -3.11 19.00 -33.63
CA SER A 1008 -3.56 17.78 -34.32
C SER A 1008 -3.90 16.61 -33.40
N ARG A 1009 -3.22 16.47 -32.25
CA ARG A 1009 -3.51 15.44 -31.24
C ARG A 1009 -4.68 15.82 -30.32
N MET A 1010 -4.98 17.12 -30.22
CA MET A 1010 -6.01 17.67 -29.34
C MET A 1010 -7.26 18.14 -30.10
N GLU A 1011 -7.43 17.76 -31.36
CA GLU A 1011 -8.52 18.24 -32.23
C GLU A 1011 -9.91 18.11 -31.58
N HIS A 1012 -10.20 16.97 -30.94
CA HIS A 1012 -11.47 16.72 -30.24
C HIS A 1012 -11.78 17.69 -29.11
N PHE A 1013 -10.79 18.41 -28.58
CA PHE A 1013 -10.99 19.46 -27.57
C PHE A 1013 -10.96 20.86 -28.18
N VAL A 1014 -9.97 21.15 -29.04
CA VAL A 1014 -9.71 22.50 -29.56
C VAL A 1014 -10.77 22.95 -30.57
N LYS A 1015 -11.20 22.06 -31.47
CA LYS A 1015 -12.20 22.36 -32.51
C LYS A 1015 -13.58 22.71 -31.89
N PRO A 1016 -14.13 21.92 -30.93
CA PRO A 1016 -15.38 22.27 -30.25
C PRO A 1016 -15.27 23.47 -29.29
N PHE A 1017 -14.10 23.71 -28.71
CA PHE A 1017 -13.90 24.87 -27.84
C PHE A 1017 -13.96 26.18 -28.64
N PHE A 1018 -13.19 26.28 -29.74
CA PHE A 1018 -13.20 27.47 -30.58
C PHE A 1018 -14.55 27.69 -31.28
N SER A 1019 -15.26 26.63 -31.68
CA SER A 1019 -16.60 26.79 -32.27
C SER A 1019 -17.61 27.41 -31.29
N ARG A 1020 -17.43 27.18 -29.97
CA ARG A 1020 -18.27 27.78 -28.92
C ARG A 1020 -17.79 29.16 -28.45
N LEU A 1021 -16.48 29.41 -28.46
CA LEU A 1021 -15.88 30.66 -27.99
C LEU A 1021 -16.03 31.79 -29.01
N ILE A 1022 -15.67 31.56 -30.27
CA ILE A 1022 -15.59 32.60 -31.30
C ILE A 1022 -16.91 33.37 -31.49
N PRO A 1023 -18.10 32.74 -31.52
CA PRO A 1023 -19.36 33.47 -31.65
C PRO A 1023 -19.70 34.38 -30.46
N LYS A 1024 -19.01 34.20 -29.33
CA LYS A 1024 -19.19 34.98 -28.10
C LYS A 1024 -18.19 36.12 -27.97
N ILE A 1025 -17.17 36.18 -28.84
CA ILE A 1025 -16.18 37.25 -28.85
C ILE A 1025 -16.77 38.43 -29.64
N ASP A 1026 -16.91 39.56 -28.96
CA ASP A 1026 -17.45 40.81 -29.49
C ASP A 1026 -16.37 41.91 -29.45
N LEU A 1027 -15.26 41.61 -30.15
CA LEU A 1027 -14.17 42.56 -30.41
C LEU A 1027 -14.41 43.25 -31.76
N LYS A 1028 -14.04 44.52 -31.88
CA LYS A 1028 -14.25 45.34 -33.09
C LYS A 1028 -12.92 45.64 -33.82
N GLY A 1029 -12.97 45.70 -35.16
CA GLY A 1029 -11.86 46.16 -36.01
C GLY A 1029 -10.59 45.30 -35.97
N GLU A 1030 -9.42 45.97 -35.96
CA GLU A 1030 -8.09 45.38 -36.03
C GLU A 1030 -7.80 44.35 -34.91
N GLU A 1031 -8.44 44.49 -33.74
CA GLU A 1031 -8.22 43.59 -32.60
C GLU A 1031 -8.81 42.20 -32.85
N ARG A 1032 -9.98 42.15 -33.48
CA ARG A 1032 -10.61 40.90 -33.86
C ARG A 1032 -9.81 40.22 -34.96
N GLU A 1033 -9.33 40.98 -35.94
CA GLU A 1033 -8.48 40.45 -37.01
C GLU A 1033 -7.17 39.88 -36.47
N ALA A 1034 -6.50 40.61 -35.56
CA ALA A 1034 -5.29 40.15 -34.89
C ALA A 1034 -5.54 38.84 -34.12
N LEU A 1035 -6.61 38.76 -33.32
CA LEU A 1035 -6.96 37.55 -32.59
C LEU A 1035 -7.29 36.38 -33.53
N MET A 1036 -8.08 36.64 -34.58
CA MET A 1036 -8.46 35.62 -35.56
C MET A 1036 -7.27 35.09 -36.36
N SER A 1037 -6.26 35.92 -36.65
CA SER A 1037 -5.05 35.47 -37.35
C SER A 1037 -4.32 34.35 -36.60
N VAL A 1038 -4.26 34.43 -35.26
CA VAL A 1038 -3.67 33.39 -34.41
C VAL A 1038 -4.55 32.15 -34.36
N VAL A 1039 -5.88 32.34 -34.25
CA VAL A 1039 -6.85 31.23 -34.27
C VAL A 1039 -6.79 30.45 -35.59
N ASP A 1040 -6.69 31.14 -36.73
CA ASP A 1040 -6.62 30.53 -38.05
C ASP A 1040 -5.28 29.82 -38.26
N ALA A 1041 -4.17 30.38 -37.76
CA ALA A 1041 -2.87 29.70 -37.74
C ALA A 1041 -2.88 28.40 -36.91
N ILE A 1042 -3.64 28.36 -35.82
CA ILE A 1042 -3.85 27.12 -35.03
C ILE A 1042 -4.74 26.14 -35.82
N ARG A 1043 -5.82 26.63 -36.44
CA ARG A 1043 -6.74 25.80 -37.24
C ARG A 1043 -6.09 25.18 -38.47
N ALA A 1044 -5.16 25.88 -39.11
CA ALA A 1044 -4.42 25.38 -40.27
C ALA A 1044 -3.57 24.13 -39.98
N LYS A 1045 -3.31 23.81 -38.71
CA LYS A 1045 -2.57 22.61 -38.29
C LYS A 1045 -3.44 21.36 -38.13
N PHE A 1046 -4.76 21.48 -38.26
CA PHE A 1046 -5.65 20.31 -38.27
C PHE A 1046 -5.51 19.56 -39.61
N PRO A 1047 -5.53 18.22 -39.59
CA PRO A 1047 -5.51 17.44 -40.83
C PRO A 1047 -6.72 17.82 -41.71
N LYS A 1048 -6.49 18.10 -43.00
CA LYS A 1048 -7.60 18.30 -43.95
C LYS A 1048 -8.43 17.02 -44.00
N GLU A 1049 -9.73 17.13 -43.70
CA GLU A 1049 -10.69 16.06 -43.93
C GLU A 1049 -10.56 15.62 -45.41
N LYS A 1050 -10.24 14.35 -45.65
CA LYS A 1050 -10.44 13.76 -46.97
C LYS A 1050 -11.94 13.82 -47.22
N GLU A 1051 -12.36 14.61 -48.19
CA GLU A 1051 -13.70 14.49 -48.77
C GLU A 1051 -13.86 13.03 -49.23
N SER A 1052 -14.63 12.26 -48.48
CA SER A 1052 -15.21 11.02 -48.96
C SER A 1052 -16.41 11.41 -49.82
N GLU A 1053 -16.20 11.45 -51.13
CA GLU A 1053 -17.22 10.94 -52.04
C GLU A 1053 -17.58 9.51 -51.58
N ASP A 1054 -18.87 9.16 -51.64
CA ASP A 1054 -19.53 7.92 -51.15
C ASP A 1054 -19.90 7.86 -49.65
N HIS A 1055 -21.05 8.44 -49.29
CA HIS A 1055 -22.30 7.68 -49.05
C HIS A 1055 -23.47 8.53 -48.55
#